data_AF-A0A1X6YII5-F1
#
_entry.id   AF-A0A1X6YII5-F1
#
_cell.length_a   1.000
_cell.length_b   1.000
_cell.length_c   1.000
_cell.angle_alpha   90.00
_cell.angle_beta   90.00
_cell.angle_gamma   90.00
#
_symmetry.space_group_name_H-M   'P 1'
#
loop_
_entity.id
_entity.type
_entity.pdbx_description
1 polymer ?
#
loop_
_entity_poly.entity_id
_entity_poly.type
_entity_poly.pdbx_seq_one_letter_code
_entity_poly.pdbx_strand_id
1 'polypeptide(L)'
;MRAIFISLFVFGLCLVGGAREGAAADPGRIFVFGHSLVHHPDEPRTNVPYWLGRLGAADGREITLDGRWSSLAEAAFHPIEPQWFVDGITESDAEELSAYDTIVVSPINWAQGQAIDADYWHIDGNPRDAALALLDRIAAETPGAPLFLYEGWADMEQYGFPPRARGLRRYHAYNQGDYHAWFEELLSEMRAERPEARIGLIPAGPILSEIMTGPLSDLGPEVFYLDDAPHGTEETYLLAAAVTYAVLYDTAPPESVELPDTIAEELRAAWPEIAALIRDRVQAFGARDFGSAGPAAEAPDVEQAAASDAAAPTDEDAAAADTQPETEAAEAAQAQESTNAEASATDLAAIAPADRPLPERRDIALPPRGARPADEPALAFGLYEIADWSTQHPFVDLMKTARPWIGHLPGQWGGVEVAELRAGGHLDAHGWPLRVPEGVEKIEALILTDQPEAAEHLRGSYVVRYDGRGEIRLSGRAQRVNYAPGEARFHYAPGEGPVGIGIVATDPQDPIRNISVVQEENLPLHEAGALFNPLWLDRIGDARALRFMDWMATNDSVISRWEDRPRVDDYTWAEWGVPLPVMIALANRVRADPWFTLPHAADDAYVRAFGEAVRDGLHPELKSYVEYSNEVWNFQFAQSKWAESRAAEMWGESGTGWVQYYGLRAAQVMDIWTEVFGDAAAERLVRVVAVHTGWPGLEQHVLRSPLAFLTLGRMPQESFDAYAVTGYFSHDHGDAETVAAIRDWLDRAEAAARAAGEAEGLSRVALREYVAEHRFDRAFAAMETLVRETGLRTMTEEYWPYHGAVAREAELDFIMYEGGSHVSSGMADIDDDRLTDFLIAFNYSPEIAGIYRDALDGWSAAGGRLFNAFVDVAPPSKWGSWGALRHLLDANPRWDVLMAHNASAPVEWEDRAPGTFAGGVTRHAFGEDAEVRGTPAADVLLGGPGADILISGGGGDALHGGPGRDRAVLPGVRGDWRFAEDGPRLLASRGGETVSLVAVEEMVFADAPDDVVPTN
;
A
#
# COMPACT_ATOMS: atom_id res chain seq x y z
N MET A 1 -37.97 15.03 58.90
CA MET A 1 -38.62 16.10 59.67
C MET A 1 -38.86 17.26 58.70
N ARG A 2 -40.12 17.44 58.26
CA ARG A 2 -40.78 18.64 57.64
C ARG A 2 -40.08 19.38 56.47
N ALA A 3 -40.71 19.85 55.39
CA ALA A 3 -42.02 19.80 54.72
C ALA A 3 -41.88 20.76 53.49
N ILE A 4 -42.10 20.37 52.23
CA ILE A 4 -43.32 20.52 51.38
C ILE A 4 -43.99 21.91 51.38
N PHE A 5 -44.19 22.52 50.18
CA PHE A 5 -45.41 23.18 49.60
C PHE A 5 -44.97 23.97 48.32
N ILE A 6 -45.41 23.75 47.06
CA ILE A 6 -46.73 23.70 46.37
C ILE A 6 -47.55 25.01 46.44
N SER A 7 -47.64 25.75 45.32
CA SER A 7 -48.88 26.15 44.59
C SER A 7 -48.84 27.52 43.86
N LEU A 8 -49.08 27.47 42.54
CA LEU A 8 -50.03 28.25 41.70
C LEU A 8 -50.44 29.70 42.06
N PHE A 9 -50.33 30.62 41.08
CA PHE A 9 -51.44 31.39 40.44
C PHE A 9 -50.89 32.34 39.34
N VAL A 10 -51.19 32.12 38.05
CA VAL A 10 -52.17 32.81 37.17
C VAL A 10 -51.90 34.29 36.83
N PHE A 11 -51.48 34.49 35.57
CA PHE A 11 -51.79 35.53 34.58
C PHE A 11 -52.16 36.97 34.99
N GLY A 12 -51.35 37.91 34.49
CA GLY A 12 -51.72 39.30 34.19
C GLY A 12 -50.91 39.81 32.99
N LEU A 13 -51.59 39.97 31.85
CA LEU A 13 -51.08 40.49 30.57
C LEU A 13 -50.32 41.82 30.72
N CYS A 14 -49.12 41.88 30.12
CA CYS A 14 -48.60 43.08 29.47
C CYS A 14 -47.96 42.67 28.14
N LEU A 15 -48.68 42.96 27.05
CA LEU A 15 -48.15 43.03 25.70
C LEU A 15 -47.04 44.08 25.65
N VAL A 16 -45.80 43.64 25.49
CA VAL A 16 -44.74 44.40 24.86
C VAL A 16 -44.18 43.47 23.79
N GLY A 17 -44.46 43.79 22.53
CA GLY A 17 -43.83 43.12 21.40
C GLY A 17 -42.33 43.39 21.43
N GLY A 18 -41.57 42.42 21.89
CA GLY A 18 -40.20 42.22 21.45
C GLY A 18 -40.28 41.42 20.15
N ALA A 19 -39.86 42.01 19.04
CA ALA A 19 -39.64 41.25 17.82
C ALA A 19 -38.67 40.10 18.15
N ARG A 20 -39.05 38.85 17.82
CA ARG A 20 -38.05 37.80 17.61
C ARG A 20 -37.21 38.28 16.43
N GLU A 21 -35.96 38.64 16.67
CA GLU A 21 -35.00 38.84 15.60
C GLU A 21 -34.85 37.52 14.83
N GLY A 22 -35.30 37.53 13.57
CA GLY A 22 -34.69 36.81 12.46
C GLY A 22 -34.94 35.30 12.29
N ALA A 23 -36.18 34.82 12.19
CA ALA A 23 -36.39 33.57 11.44
C ALA A 23 -35.86 33.78 10.00
N ALA A 24 -34.93 32.94 9.54
CA ALA A 24 -34.46 32.98 8.16
C ALA A 24 -35.65 32.78 7.21
N ALA A 25 -35.69 33.55 6.11
CA ALA A 25 -36.63 33.29 5.02
C ALA A 25 -36.35 31.90 4.42
N ASP A 26 -37.35 31.32 3.76
CA ASP A 26 -37.16 30.10 2.98
C ASP A 26 -36.02 30.32 1.95
N PRO A 27 -35.12 29.33 1.77
CA PRO A 27 -34.01 29.46 0.84
C PRO A 27 -34.52 29.64 -0.58
N GLY A 28 -33.92 30.58 -1.31
CA GLY A 28 -34.19 30.81 -2.73
C GLY A 28 -33.23 30.04 -3.62
N ARG A 29 -31.93 30.04 -3.30
CA ARG A 29 -30.87 29.31 -4.03
C ARG A 29 -29.87 28.71 -3.06
N ILE A 30 -29.74 27.39 -3.12
CA ILE A 30 -28.89 26.61 -2.21
C ILE A 30 -27.62 26.17 -2.95
N PHE A 31 -26.46 26.35 -2.32
CA PHE A 31 -25.23 25.69 -2.76
C PHE A 31 -24.79 24.65 -1.74
N VAL A 32 -24.45 23.45 -2.21
CA VAL A 32 -24.00 22.36 -1.36
C VAL A 32 -22.55 21.98 -1.67
N PHE A 33 -21.68 22.13 -0.67
CA PHE A 33 -20.37 21.47 -0.63
C PHE A 33 -20.56 20.14 0.10
N GLY A 34 -20.55 19.03 -0.62
CA GLY A 34 -20.75 17.72 0.00
C GLY A 34 -20.00 16.60 -0.68
N HIS A 35 -20.19 15.39 -0.16
CA HIS A 35 -19.61 14.15 -0.65
C HIS A 35 -20.68 13.04 -0.65
N SER A 36 -20.27 11.77 -0.57
CA SER A 36 -21.14 10.61 -0.78
C SER A 36 -22.37 10.58 0.12
N LEU A 37 -22.30 11.09 1.36
CA LEU A 37 -23.43 11.15 2.30
C LEU A 37 -24.52 12.16 1.90
N VAL A 38 -24.23 13.04 0.95
CA VAL A 38 -25.21 13.96 0.33
C VAL A 38 -25.59 13.45 -1.06
N HIS A 39 -24.61 13.01 -1.85
CA HIS A 39 -24.79 12.54 -3.21
C HIS A 39 -23.89 11.33 -3.46
N HIS A 40 -24.43 10.12 -3.49
CA HIS A 40 -23.70 8.91 -3.87
C HIS A 40 -24.10 8.53 -5.30
N PRO A 41 -23.17 8.57 -6.28
CA PRO A 41 -23.51 8.55 -7.70
C PRO A 41 -23.69 7.13 -8.25
N ASP A 42 -23.24 6.12 -7.52
CA ASP A 42 -23.16 4.72 -7.97
C ASP A 42 -24.50 3.98 -7.84
N GLU A 43 -25.43 4.50 -7.04
CA GLU A 43 -26.80 3.97 -6.92
C GLU A 43 -27.88 4.98 -7.35
N PRO A 44 -28.92 4.54 -8.09
CA PRO A 44 -30.05 5.39 -8.40
C PRO A 44 -30.79 5.80 -7.12
N ARG A 45 -30.94 7.12 -6.89
CA ARG A 45 -31.71 7.72 -5.76
C ARG A 45 -31.04 7.70 -4.38
N THR A 46 -29.76 7.33 -4.27
CA THR A 46 -28.92 7.58 -3.09
C THR A 46 -28.40 9.02 -3.09
N ASN A 47 -29.33 9.97 -3.11
CA ASN A 47 -29.04 11.39 -3.33
C ASN A 47 -30.04 12.24 -2.54
N VAL A 48 -29.54 13.01 -1.58
CA VAL A 48 -30.34 13.92 -0.75
C VAL A 48 -31.06 14.97 -1.60
N PRO A 49 -30.39 15.71 -2.51
CA PRO A 49 -31.05 16.59 -3.48
C PRO A 49 -32.22 15.94 -4.25
N TYR A 50 -32.10 14.69 -4.70
CA TYR A 50 -33.19 14.01 -5.42
C TYR A 50 -34.47 13.94 -4.56
N TRP A 51 -34.32 13.49 -3.31
CA TRP A 51 -35.46 13.39 -2.39
C TRP A 51 -35.95 14.76 -1.91
N LEU A 52 -35.07 15.76 -1.78
CA LEU A 52 -35.47 17.14 -1.51
C LEU A 52 -36.39 17.69 -2.60
N GLY A 53 -36.08 17.45 -3.88
CA GLY A 53 -36.94 17.84 -5.00
C GLY A 53 -38.33 17.21 -4.93
N ARG A 54 -38.41 15.93 -4.53
CA ARG A 54 -39.68 15.21 -4.35
C ARG A 54 -40.50 15.72 -3.18
N LEU A 55 -39.86 16.00 -2.05
CA LEU A 55 -40.50 16.62 -0.88
C LEU A 55 -40.99 18.04 -1.23
N GLY A 56 -40.17 18.83 -1.91
CA GLY A 56 -40.56 20.14 -2.42
C GLY A 56 -41.80 20.07 -3.32
N ALA A 57 -41.78 19.20 -4.32
CA ALA A 57 -42.92 19.00 -5.22
C ALA A 57 -44.22 18.62 -4.48
N ALA A 58 -44.12 17.77 -3.44
CA ALA A 58 -45.27 17.38 -2.63
C ALA A 58 -45.84 18.53 -1.77
N ASP A 59 -45.02 19.52 -1.41
CA ASP A 59 -45.42 20.76 -0.74
C ASP A 59 -45.67 21.92 -1.73
N GLY A 60 -45.63 21.66 -3.04
CA GLY A 60 -45.84 22.66 -4.09
C GLY A 60 -44.70 23.69 -4.22
N ARG A 61 -43.49 23.32 -3.81
CA ARG A 61 -42.28 24.13 -3.85
C ARG A 61 -41.32 23.64 -4.93
N GLU A 62 -40.77 24.57 -5.67
CA GLU A 62 -39.63 24.33 -6.56
C GLU A 62 -38.34 24.56 -5.76
N ILE A 63 -37.40 23.62 -5.82
CA ILE A 63 -36.14 23.67 -5.09
C ILE A 63 -35.04 24.04 -6.07
N THR A 64 -34.39 25.19 -5.87
CA THR A 64 -33.21 25.57 -6.65
C THR A 64 -31.95 25.26 -5.87
N LEU A 65 -31.17 24.28 -6.33
CA LEU A 65 -30.00 23.77 -5.63
C LEU A 65 -28.92 23.36 -6.62
N ASP A 66 -27.72 23.87 -6.41
CA ASP A 66 -26.51 23.40 -7.09
C ASP A 66 -25.56 22.78 -6.05
N GLY A 67 -24.68 21.89 -6.47
CA GLY A 67 -23.73 21.26 -5.55
C GLY A 67 -22.53 20.66 -6.25
N ARG A 68 -21.49 20.42 -5.47
CA ARG A 68 -20.22 19.84 -5.93
C ARG A 68 -19.63 18.88 -4.92
N TRP A 69 -18.81 17.96 -5.43
CA TRP A 69 -17.92 17.15 -4.61
C TRP A 69 -16.84 18.06 -4.00
N SER A 70 -16.98 18.31 -2.71
CA SER A 70 -16.07 19.12 -1.91
C SER A 70 -16.44 18.98 -0.44
N SER A 71 -15.44 18.94 0.42
CA SER A 71 -15.66 18.92 1.86
C SER A 71 -15.50 20.29 2.51
N LEU A 72 -15.83 20.39 3.81
CA LEU A 72 -15.52 21.56 4.63
C LEU A 72 -14.05 22.01 4.54
N ALA A 73 -13.12 21.06 4.47
CA ALA A 73 -11.68 21.35 4.43
C ALA A 73 -11.29 22.19 3.20
N GLU A 74 -12.03 22.06 2.11
CA GLU A 74 -11.68 22.65 0.82
C GLU A 74 -12.69 23.73 0.37
N ALA A 75 -13.89 23.74 0.96
CA ALA A 75 -15.00 24.61 0.57
C ALA A 75 -14.66 26.11 0.59
N ALA A 76 -13.74 26.53 1.45
CA ALA A 76 -13.29 27.92 1.51
C ALA A 76 -12.51 28.35 0.25
N PHE A 77 -11.89 27.43 -0.48
CA PHE A 77 -10.97 27.74 -1.58
C PHE A 77 -11.44 27.22 -2.94
N HIS A 78 -12.36 26.25 -2.96
CA HIS A 78 -12.90 25.68 -4.18
C HIS A 78 -13.92 26.59 -4.90
N PRO A 79 -13.95 26.59 -6.25
CA PRO A 79 -14.93 27.36 -7.01
C PRO A 79 -16.36 26.81 -6.86
N ILE A 80 -17.37 27.57 -7.31
CA ILE A 80 -18.80 27.24 -7.15
C ILE A 80 -19.33 26.45 -8.36
N GLU A 81 -18.44 25.80 -9.11
CA GLU A 81 -18.79 25.01 -10.30
C GLU A 81 -19.72 23.85 -9.93
N PRO A 82 -20.99 23.85 -10.38
CA PRO A 82 -21.91 22.74 -10.11
C PRO A 82 -21.44 21.47 -10.81
N GLN A 83 -21.38 20.36 -10.08
CA GLN A 83 -20.95 19.05 -10.60
C GLN A 83 -22.07 18.01 -10.57
N TRP A 84 -23.20 18.31 -9.93
CA TRP A 84 -24.31 17.37 -9.80
C TRP A 84 -25.55 17.91 -10.52
N PHE A 85 -26.13 17.06 -11.36
CA PHE A 85 -27.39 17.34 -12.04
C PHE A 85 -28.40 16.30 -11.59
N VAL A 86 -29.46 16.75 -10.92
CA VAL A 86 -30.37 15.86 -10.19
C VAL A 86 -31.80 16.08 -10.64
N ASP A 87 -32.46 14.99 -11.04
CA ASP A 87 -33.87 15.03 -11.45
C ASP A 87 -34.77 15.57 -10.31
N GLY A 88 -35.65 16.51 -10.65
CA GLY A 88 -36.54 17.17 -9.70
C GLY A 88 -35.95 18.38 -8.95
N ILE A 89 -34.70 18.76 -9.23
CA ILE A 89 -34.07 20.00 -8.73
C ILE A 89 -33.92 20.99 -9.90
N THR A 90 -34.15 22.27 -9.61
CA THR A 90 -33.91 23.37 -10.55
C THR A 90 -32.48 23.89 -10.39
N GLU A 91 -31.74 23.99 -11.49
CA GLU A 91 -30.37 24.53 -11.50
C GLU A 91 -30.39 26.07 -11.51
N SER A 92 -29.38 26.73 -10.92
CA SER A 92 -29.43 28.19 -10.74
C SER A 92 -28.75 29.03 -11.84
N ASP A 93 -28.11 28.39 -12.82
CA ASP A 93 -27.24 28.97 -13.88
C ASP A 93 -26.16 29.94 -13.33
N ALA A 94 -25.84 29.88 -12.03
CA ALA A 94 -24.97 30.84 -11.38
C ALA A 94 -23.49 30.40 -11.42
N GLU A 95 -22.60 31.38 -11.60
CA GLU A 95 -21.16 31.17 -11.68
C GLU A 95 -20.40 31.69 -10.44
N GLU A 96 -21.10 32.34 -9.50
CA GLU A 96 -20.50 32.98 -8.32
C GLU A 96 -21.26 32.63 -7.03
N LEU A 97 -20.54 32.52 -5.91
CA LEU A 97 -21.10 32.22 -4.58
C LEU A 97 -22.14 33.28 -4.15
N SER A 98 -21.94 34.52 -4.59
CA SER A 98 -22.80 35.69 -4.32
C SER A 98 -24.25 35.50 -4.79
N ALA A 99 -24.51 34.56 -5.70
CA ALA A 99 -25.84 34.24 -6.21
C ALA A 99 -26.64 33.28 -5.31
N TYR A 100 -25.99 32.65 -4.32
CA TYR A 100 -26.62 31.69 -3.41
C TYR A 100 -26.94 32.36 -2.08
N ASP A 101 -28.17 32.18 -1.62
CA ASP A 101 -28.66 32.77 -0.38
C ASP A 101 -28.65 31.81 0.80
N THR A 102 -28.27 30.54 0.59
CA THR A 102 -28.11 29.52 1.61
C THR A 102 -26.97 28.57 1.23
N ILE A 103 -26.05 28.31 2.15
CA ILE A 103 -24.91 27.41 1.94
C ILE A 103 -25.05 26.19 2.85
N VAL A 104 -24.85 25.00 2.32
CA VAL A 104 -24.75 23.75 3.08
C VAL A 104 -23.37 23.18 2.89
N VAL A 105 -22.71 22.77 3.98
CA VAL A 105 -21.38 22.17 3.93
C VAL A 105 -21.34 20.90 4.78
N SER A 106 -20.81 19.83 4.21
CA SER A 106 -20.52 18.59 4.94
C SER A 106 -19.03 18.53 5.30
N PRO A 107 -18.67 18.35 6.58
CA PRO A 107 -17.32 17.93 6.96
C PRO A 107 -16.98 16.58 6.35
N ILE A 108 -15.68 16.29 6.22
CA ILE A 108 -15.27 14.95 5.75
C ILE A 108 -15.73 13.90 6.78
N ASN A 109 -16.20 12.77 6.27
CA ASN A 109 -16.91 11.73 7.02
C ASN A 109 -16.05 10.86 7.96
N TRP A 110 -14.74 11.09 8.03
CA TRP A 110 -13.82 10.40 8.95
C TRP A 110 -13.12 11.38 9.91
N ALA A 111 -13.45 12.68 9.87
CA ALA A 111 -12.82 13.70 10.73
C ALA A 111 -13.39 13.70 12.17
N GLN A 112 -14.48 12.99 12.43
CA GLN A 112 -15.22 13.05 13.69
C GLN A 112 -14.57 12.22 14.82
N GLY A 113 -13.49 11.49 14.52
CA GLY A 113 -12.65 10.79 15.50
C GLY A 113 -11.52 11.64 16.09
N GLN A 114 -11.24 12.84 15.54
CA GLN A 114 -10.18 13.74 16.00
C GLN A 114 -10.74 15.02 16.60
N ALA A 115 -9.93 15.76 17.37
CA ALA A 115 -10.30 17.09 17.87
C ALA A 115 -10.54 18.07 16.70
N ILE A 116 -11.44 19.04 16.89
CA ILE A 116 -11.80 20.00 15.83
C ILE A 116 -10.66 20.97 15.45
N ASP A 117 -9.65 21.10 16.31
CA ASP A 117 -8.44 21.89 16.10
C ASP A 117 -7.21 21.02 15.74
N ALA A 118 -7.37 19.70 15.67
CA ALA A 118 -6.36 18.81 15.15
C ALA A 118 -6.29 18.91 13.62
N ASP A 119 -5.09 19.04 13.09
CA ASP A 119 -4.86 19.10 11.66
C ASP A 119 -5.39 17.84 10.97
N TYR A 120 -5.96 17.98 9.77
CA TYR A 120 -6.31 16.81 8.97
C TYR A 120 -5.04 16.07 8.57
N TRP A 121 -5.09 14.74 8.55
CA TRP A 121 -3.91 13.92 8.27
C TRP A 121 -3.43 13.97 6.79
N HIS A 122 -4.20 14.57 5.88
CA HIS A 122 -3.84 14.72 4.45
C HIS A 122 -4.33 16.01 3.77
N ILE A 123 -4.87 16.96 4.53
CA ILE A 123 -5.27 18.28 4.01
C ILE A 123 -4.72 19.33 4.98
N ASP A 124 -4.12 20.39 4.47
CA ASP A 124 -3.57 21.44 5.33
C ASP A 124 -4.68 22.14 6.14
N GLY A 125 -4.43 22.31 7.43
CA GLY A 125 -5.34 22.94 8.39
C GLY A 125 -6.22 21.94 9.14
N ASN A 126 -7.18 22.44 9.89
CA ASN A 126 -8.04 21.67 10.79
C ASN A 126 -9.54 22.00 10.56
N PRO A 127 -10.48 21.18 11.06
CA PRO A 127 -11.92 21.43 10.92
C PRO A 127 -12.39 22.82 11.35
N ARG A 128 -11.88 23.31 12.48
CA ARG A 128 -12.21 24.63 13.02
C ARG A 128 -11.76 25.74 12.06
N ASP A 129 -10.50 25.74 11.66
CA ASP A 129 -9.93 26.80 10.82
C ASP A 129 -10.53 26.78 9.40
N ALA A 130 -10.79 25.61 8.84
CA ALA A 130 -11.48 25.47 7.56
C ALA A 130 -12.92 26.02 7.62
N ALA A 131 -13.65 25.74 8.71
CA ALA A 131 -14.97 26.30 8.93
C ALA A 131 -14.94 27.83 9.06
N LEU A 132 -13.97 28.38 9.78
CA LEU A 132 -13.81 29.83 9.93
C LEU A 132 -13.43 30.49 8.59
N ALA A 133 -12.58 29.86 7.79
CA ALA A 133 -12.22 30.36 6.45
C ALA A 133 -13.44 30.39 5.51
N LEU A 134 -14.28 29.36 5.53
CA LEU A 134 -15.53 29.34 4.75
C LEU A 134 -16.50 30.41 5.23
N LEU A 135 -16.62 30.63 6.55
CA LEU A 135 -17.44 31.71 7.10
C LEU A 135 -16.93 33.09 6.68
N ASP A 136 -15.62 33.30 6.66
CA ASP A 136 -15.01 34.54 6.21
C ASP A 136 -15.29 34.79 4.71
N ARG A 137 -15.23 33.73 3.89
CA ARG A 137 -15.62 33.79 2.49
C ARG A 137 -17.10 34.13 2.30
N ILE A 138 -17.99 33.46 3.04
CA ILE A 138 -19.43 33.74 3.00
C ILE A 138 -19.71 35.18 3.42
N ALA A 139 -19.06 35.67 4.48
CA ALA A 139 -19.19 37.05 4.92
C ALA A 139 -18.71 38.07 3.88
N ALA A 140 -17.73 37.71 3.04
CA ALA A 140 -17.21 38.55 1.97
C ALA A 140 -18.07 38.52 0.70
N GLU A 141 -18.51 37.34 0.26
CA GLU A 141 -19.13 37.12 -1.06
C GLU A 141 -20.66 37.09 -1.02
N THR A 142 -21.27 36.55 0.04
CA THR A 142 -22.74 36.48 0.22
C THR A 142 -23.17 36.87 1.64
N PRO A 143 -23.01 38.15 2.03
CA PRO A 143 -23.20 38.58 3.41
C PRO A 143 -24.61 38.29 3.94
N GLY A 144 -24.70 37.56 5.05
CA GLY A 144 -25.95 37.26 5.73
C GLY A 144 -26.67 35.98 5.25
N ALA A 145 -26.13 35.27 4.26
CA ALA A 145 -26.54 33.91 3.93
C ALA A 145 -26.26 32.97 5.12
N PRO A 146 -27.22 32.15 5.56
CA PRO A 146 -26.94 31.12 6.55
C PRO A 146 -26.04 30.01 5.98
N LEU A 147 -25.10 29.56 6.81
CA LEU A 147 -24.35 28.32 6.60
C LEU A 147 -24.98 27.22 7.45
N PHE A 148 -25.35 26.11 6.84
CA PHE A 148 -25.77 24.90 7.52
C PHE A 148 -24.66 23.85 7.47
N LEU A 149 -24.20 23.44 8.65
CA LEU A 149 -23.34 22.28 8.79
C LEU A 149 -24.20 21.02 8.64
N TYR A 150 -23.87 20.18 7.66
CA TYR A 150 -24.57 18.92 7.42
C TYR A 150 -23.92 17.80 8.25
N GLU A 151 -24.62 17.39 9.32
CA GLU A 151 -24.24 16.22 10.11
C GLU A 151 -24.89 14.98 9.51
N GLY A 152 -24.11 14.24 8.72
CA GLY A 152 -24.47 12.92 8.21
C GLY A 152 -24.51 11.86 9.31
N TRP A 153 -24.09 10.64 9.00
CA TRP A 153 -24.00 9.53 9.95
C TRP A 153 -22.58 8.93 9.93
N ALA A 154 -22.19 8.28 11.02
CA ALA A 154 -20.89 7.63 11.15
C ALA A 154 -20.75 6.39 10.24
N ASP A 155 -19.52 5.96 9.97
CA ASP A 155 -19.26 4.62 9.42
C ASP A 155 -19.59 3.51 10.43
N MET A 156 -19.71 2.30 9.92
CA MET A 156 -19.97 1.09 10.69
C MET A 156 -18.74 0.19 10.86
N GLU A 157 -17.55 0.57 10.39
CA GLU A 157 -16.35 -0.27 10.32
C GLU A 157 -16.01 -0.89 11.68
N GLN A 158 -16.01 -0.06 12.73
CA GLN A 158 -15.73 -0.49 14.11
C GLN A 158 -16.79 -1.44 14.71
N TYR A 159 -17.92 -1.61 14.03
CA TYR A 159 -19.06 -2.44 14.44
C TYR A 159 -19.28 -3.65 13.53
N GLY A 160 -18.69 -3.64 12.32
CA GLY A 160 -18.83 -4.60 11.21
C GLY A 160 -20.19 -4.53 10.51
N PHE A 161 -20.30 -5.09 9.30
CA PHE A 161 -21.56 -5.12 8.52
C PHE A 161 -21.97 -6.52 8.03
N PRO A 162 -23.24 -6.95 8.20
CA PRO A 162 -24.24 -6.33 9.07
C PRO A 162 -23.81 -6.48 10.55
N PRO A 163 -23.90 -5.42 11.37
CA PRO A 163 -23.45 -5.47 12.74
C PRO A 163 -24.29 -6.43 13.57
N ARG A 164 -23.65 -7.16 14.49
CA ARG A 164 -24.39 -7.93 15.50
C ARG A 164 -25.26 -6.98 16.31
N ALA A 165 -26.38 -7.45 16.86
CA ALA A 165 -27.31 -6.61 17.63
C ALA A 165 -26.67 -5.75 18.75
N ARG A 166 -25.55 -6.19 19.34
CA ARG A 166 -24.78 -5.39 20.30
C ARG A 166 -23.97 -4.28 19.63
N GLY A 167 -23.36 -4.55 18.47
CA GLY A 167 -22.67 -3.57 17.64
C GLY A 167 -23.63 -2.50 17.15
N LEU A 168 -24.79 -2.89 16.60
CA LEU A 168 -25.80 -1.96 16.09
C LEU A 168 -26.32 -1.00 17.17
N ARG A 169 -26.53 -1.47 18.41
CA ARG A 169 -26.88 -0.59 19.54
C ARG A 169 -25.78 0.40 19.90
N ARG A 170 -24.51 0.02 19.77
CA ARG A 170 -23.38 0.92 20.02
C ARG A 170 -23.24 1.96 18.90
N TYR A 171 -23.44 1.54 17.65
CA TYR A 171 -23.44 2.43 16.49
C TYR A 171 -24.49 3.55 16.63
N HIS A 172 -25.74 3.21 16.97
CA HIS A 172 -26.77 4.23 17.19
C HIS A 172 -26.48 5.12 18.41
N ALA A 173 -25.90 4.56 19.47
CA ALA A 173 -25.50 5.33 20.64
C ALA A 173 -24.33 6.30 20.32
N TYR A 174 -23.42 5.91 19.43
CA TYR A 174 -22.31 6.76 18.97
C TYR A 174 -22.82 7.92 18.12
N ASN A 175 -23.69 7.65 17.13
CA ASN A 175 -24.34 8.68 16.31
C ASN A 175 -25.16 9.68 17.15
N GLN A 176 -25.80 9.24 18.25
CA GLN A 176 -26.54 10.11 19.16
C GLN A 176 -25.68 10.75 20.27
N GLY A 177 -24.42 10.33 20.39
CA GLY A 177 -23.50 10.69 21.47
C GLY A 177 -22.29 11.39 20.91
N ASP A 178 -21.13 10.73 20.98
CA ASP A 178 -19.82 11.33 20.69
C ASP A 178 -19.73 11.90 19.26
N TYR A 179 -20.34 11.23 18.27
CA TYR A 179 -20.37 11.74 16.88
C TYR A 179 -21.13 13.07 16.80
N HIS A 180 -22.31 13.16 17.41
CA HIS A 180 -23.09 14.40 17.45
C HIS A 180 -22.39 15.51 18.25
N ALA A 181 -21.77 15.13 19.38
CA ALA A 181 -21.05 16.07 20.25
C ALA A 181 -19.91 16.78 19.50
N TRP A 182 -19.23 16.09 18.58
CA TRP A 182 -18.20 16.70 17.73
C TRP A 182 -18.76 17.84 16.85
N PHE A 183 -19.95 17.65 16.27
CA PHE A 183 -20.61 18.71 15.49
C PHE A 183 -21.11 19.86 16.37
N GLU A 184 -21.60 19.57 17.58
CA GLU A 184 -21.99 20.60 18.55
C GLU A 184 -20.78 21.45 18.98
N GLU A 185 -19.61 20.82 19.17
CA GLU A 185 -18.36 21.50 19.51
C GLU A 185 -17.91 22.43 18.38
N LEU A 186 -17.84 21.93 17.14
CA LEU A 186 -17.48 22.73 15.97
C LEU A 186 -18.46 23.89 15.78
N LEU A 187 -19.77 23.64 15.88
CA LEU A 187 -20.81 24.66 15.78
C LEU A 187 -20.67 25.73 16.87
N SER A 188 -20.34 25.33 18.10
CA SER A 188 -20.11 26.22 19.22
C SER A 188 -18.92 27.14 18.98
N GLU A 189 -17.78 26.59 18.54
CA GLU A 189 -16.58 27.35 18.19
C GLU A 189 -16.84 28.33 17.03
N MET A 190 -17.49 27.88 15.96
CA MET A 190 -17.85 28.74 14.82
C MET A 190 -18.69 29.95 15.27
N ARG A 191 -19.68 29.73 16.15
CA ARG A 191 -20.54 30.81 16.68
C ARG A 191 -19.78 31.74 17.64
N ALA A 192 -18.84 31.21 18.42
CA ALA A 192 -18.02 32.00 19.33
C ALA A 192 -17.07 32.93 18.57
N GLU A 193 -16.42 32.41 17.53
CA GLU A 193 -15.42 33.13 16.73
C GLU A 193 -16.04 34.04 15.66
N ARG A 194 -17.26 33.74 15.19
CA ARG A 194 -18.00 34.54 14.21
C ARG A 194 -19.44 34.80 14.70
N PRO A 195 -19.64 35.63 15.74
CA PRO A 195 -20.95 35.84 16.37
C PRO A 195 -21.98 36.55 15.47
N GLU A 196 -21.54 37.17 14.37
CA GLU A 196 -22.39 37.80 13.36
C GLU A 196 -22.81 36.83 12.24
N ALA A 197 -22.18 35.64 12.16
CA ALA A 197 -22.49 34.64 11.15
C ALA A 197 -23.74 33.84 11.55
N ARG A 198 -24.56 33.50 10.55
CA ARG A 198 -25.79 32.74 10.77
C ARG A 198 -25.51 31.26 10.54
N ILE A 199 -25.15 30.55 11.60
CA ILE A 199 -24.73 29.15 11.51
C ILE A 199 -25.81 28.23 12.07
N GLY A 200 -26.29 27.28 11.26
CA GLY A 200 -27.24 26.23 11.63
C GLY A 200 -26.64 24.84 11.50
N LEU A 201 -27.35 23.83 12.03
CA LEU A 201 -26.96 22.43 11.97
C LEU A 201 -28.09 21.61 11.35
N ILE A 202 -27.77 20.67 10.47
CA ILE A 202 -28.69 19.66 9.96
C ILE A 202 -28.33 18.32 10.64
N PRO A 203 -29.00 17.94 11.75
CA PRO A 203 -28.61 16.79 12.57
C PRO A 203 -29.20 15.48 12.03
N ALA A 204 -28.76 15.03 10.84
CA ALA A 204 -29.32 13.83 10.21
C ALA A 204 -28.95 12.56 10.99
N GLY A 205 -27.69 12.33 11.33
CA GLY A 205 -27.22 11.15 12.06
C GLY A 205 -28.00 10.76 13.33
N PRO A 206 -28.14 11.66 14.33
CA PRO A 206 -28.83 11.34 15.58
C PRO A 206 -30.33 11.11 15.37
N ILE A 207 -30.96 11.86 14.45
CA ILE A 207 -32.39 11.69 14.13
C ILE A 207 -32.63 10.38 13.37
N LEU A 208 -31.78 10.04 12.41
CA LEU A 208 -31.81 8.76 11.70
C LEU A 208 -31.72 7.59 12.69
N SER A 209 -30.75 7.66 13.61
CA SER A 209 -30.60 6.64 14.66
C SER A 209 -31.82 6.54 15.57
N GLU A 210 -32.53 7.63 15.85
CA GLU A 210 -33.77 7.59 16.63
C GLU A 210 -34.93 6.96 15.84
N ILE A 211 -35.05 7.27 14.54
CA ILE A 211 -36.05 6.67 13.65
C ILE A 211 -35.82 5.15 13.55
N MET A 212 -34.57 4.74 13.32
CA MET A 212 -34.18 3.34 13.16
C MET A 212 -34.29 2.55 14.48
N THR A 213 -34.11 3.18 15.64
CA THR A 213 -34.28 2.51 16.94
C THR A 213 -35.69 2.66 17.53
N GLY A 214 -36.57 3.44 16.90
CA GLY A 214 -37.95 3.65 17.30
C GLY A 214 -38.93 3.10 16.27
N PRO A 215 -39.58 3.96 15.45
CA PRO A 215 -40.63 3.55 14.52
C PRO A 215 -40.20 2.50 13.50
N LEU A 216 -38.90 2.38 13.19
CA LEU A 216 -38.36 1.38 12.26
C LEU A 216 -37.49 0.29 12.93
N SER A 217 -37.62 0.09 14.24
CA SER A 217 -36.79 -0.86 15.01
C SER A 217 -36.91 -2.34 14.63
N ASP A 218 -37.93 -2.70 13.85
CA ASP A 218 -38.12 -4.05 13.33
C ASP A 218 -37.31 -4.33 12.03
N LEU A 219 -36.76 -3.29 11.40
CA LEU A 219 -35.94 -3.41 10.19
C LEU A 219 -34.46 -3.63 10.53
N GLY A 220 -33.79 -4.47 9.73
CA GLY A 220 -32.36 -4.73 9.85
C GLY A 220 -31.51 -3.58 9.28
N PRO A 221 -30.23 -3.47 9.68
CA PRO A 221 -29.33 -2.42 9.20
C PRO A 221 -29.11 -2.46 7.67
N GLU A 222 -29.19 -3.64 7.05
CA GLU A 222 -29.12 -3.82 5.59
C GLU A 222 -30.25 -3.16 4.80
N VAL A 223 -31.32 -2.71 5.46
CA VAL A 223 -32.39 -1.91 4.83
C VAL A 223 -31.97 -0.44 4.68
N PHE A 224 -30.95 -0.01 5.43
CA PHE A 224 -30.54 1.38 5.54
C PHE A 224 -29.12 1.62 5.02
N TYR A 225 -28.25 0.61 5.08
CA TYR A 225 -26.83 0.73 4.75
C TYR A 225 -26.42 -0.36 3.77
N LEU A 226 -25.47 -0.03 2.89
CA LEU A 226 -24.97 -0.91 1.83
C LEU A 226 -23.76 -1.74 2.29
N ASP A 227 -22.93 -1.16 3.15
CA ASP A 227 -21.66 -1.70 3.62
C ASP A 227 -21.34 -1.24 5.06
N ASP A 228 -20.13 -1.52 5.54
CA ASP A 228 -19.60 -0.97 6.79
C ASP A 228 -18.97 0.43 6.63
N ALA A 229 -18.81 0.92 5.41
CA ALA A 229 -18.62 2.34 5.13
C ALA A 229 -19.94 3.12 5.38
N PRO A 230 -19.92 4.46 5.33
CA PRO A 230 -21.13 5.24 5.58
C PRO A 230 -22.08 5.29 4.36
N HIS A 231 -22.07 4.29 3.46
CA HIS A 231 -22.97 4.30 2.30
C HIS A 231 -24.38 3.82 2.67
N GLY A 232 -25.37 4.67 2.40
CA GLY A 232 -26.77 4.39 2.68
C GLY A 232 -27.53 3.81 1.48
N THR A 233 -28.63 3.10 1.74
CA THR A 233 -29.64 2.75 0.72
C THR A 233 -30.56 3.95 0.42
N GLU A 234 -31.46 3.83 -0.55
CA GLU A 234 -32.44 4.89 -0.85
C GLU A 234 -33.31 5.29 0.35
N GLU A 235 -33.54 4.40 1.32
CA GLU A 235 -34.22 4.70 2.60
C GLU A 235 -33.45 5.73 3.43
N THR A 236 -32.13 5.56 3.57
CA THR A 236 -31.30 6.46 4.38
C THR A 236 -31.23 7.85 3.75
N TYR A 237 -31.06 7.93 2.43
CA TYR A 237 -31.04 9.22 1.73
C TYR A 237 -32.41 9.92 1.73
N LEU A 238 -33.52 9.18 1.67
CA LEU A 238 -34.88 9.74 1.85
C LEU A 238 -35.04 10.36 3.25
N LEU A 239 -34.64 9.64 4.30
CA LEU A 239 -34.77 10.12 5.67
C LEU A 239 -33.84 11.31 5.94
N ALA A 240 -32.61 11.27 5.44
CA ALA A 240 -31.66 12.38 5.54
C ALA A 240 -32.17 13.64 4.79
N ALA A 241 -32.78 13.46 3.62
CA ALA A 241 -33.43 14.55 2.89
C ALA A 241 -34.65 15.09 3.64
N ALA A 242 -35.42 14.26 4.33
CA ALA A 242 -36.55 14.71 5.14
C ALA A 242 -36.09 15.58 6.32
N VAL A 243 -35.01 15.20 7.01
CA VAL A 243 -34.39 16.04 8.05
C VAL A 243 -33.90 17.35 7.45
N THR A 244 -33.16 17.28 6.35
CA THR A 244 -32.63 18.45 5.63
C THR A 244 -33.75 19.41 5.20
N TYR A 245 -34.85 18.88 4.64
CA TYR A 245 -36.03 19.65 4.26
C TYR A 245 -36.64 20.38 5.46
N ALA A 246 -36.83 19.66 6.57
CA ALA A 246 -37.42 20.22 7.77
C ALA A 246 -36.57 21.35 8.38
N VAL A 247 -35.24 21.21 8.32
CA VAL A 247 -34.31 22.25 8.73
C VAL A 247 -34.35 23.43 7.77
N LEU A 248 -34.24 23.21 6.46
CA LEU A 248 -34.13 24.26 5.44
C LEU A 248 -35.41 25.06 5.21
N TYR A 249 -36.58 24.51 5.49
CA TYR A 249 -37.87 25.19 5.30
C TYR A 249 -38.65 25.43 6.59
N ASP A 250 -38.06 25.11 7.75
CA ASP A 250 -38.70 25.22 9.08
C ASP A 250 -40.15 24.72 9.10
N THR A 251 -40.37 23.57 8.46
CA THR A 251 -41.67 22.90 8.40
C THR A 251 -41.50 21.39 8.59
N ALA A 252 -42.59 20.66 8.79
CA ALA A 252 -42.52 19.21 8.76
C ALA A 252 -42.35 18.72 7.29
N PRO A 253 -41.67 17.58 7.06
CA PRO A 253 -41.72 16.92 5.76
C PRO A 253 -43.18 16.65 5.36
N PRO A 254 -43.57 16.81 4.09
CA PRO A 254 -44.96 16.64 3.67
C PRO A 254 -45.41 15.19 3.81
N GLU A 255 -46.52 14.99 4.54
CA GLU A 255 -47.20 13.69 4.63
C GLU A 255 -47.75 13.21 3.27
N SER A 256 -47.95 14.13 2.32
CA SER A 256 -48.48 13.88 0.98
C SER A 256 -47.45 13.38 -0.04
N VAL A 257 -46.18 13.20 0.35
CA VAL A 257 -45.16 12.71 -0.58
C VAL A 257 -45.49 11.28 -1.03
N GLU A 258 -45.48 11.05 -2.34
CA GLU A 258 -45.66 9.72 -2.90
C GLU A 258 -44.33 8.96 -2.87
N LEU A 259 -44.21 8.04 -1.91
CA LEU A 259 -43.06 7.15 -1.77
C LEU A 259 -43.21 5.93 -2.72
N PRO A 260 -42.19 5.61 -3.54
CA PRO A 260 -42.26 4.50 -4.48
C PRO A 260 -42.28 3.14 -3.76
N ASP A 261 -42.73 2.09 -4.46
CA ASP A 261 -42.78 0.73 -3.93
C ASP A 261 -41.40 0.12 -3.63
N THR A 262 -40.32 0.79 -4.06
CA THR A 262 -38.93 0.40 -3.76
C THR A 262 -38.56 0.68 -2.30
N ILE A 263 -39.20 1.67 -1.67
CA ILE A 263 -39.03 1.98 -0.24
C ILE A 263 -39.76 0.93 0.60
N ALA A 264 -39.08 0.41 1.63
CA ALA A 264 -39.61 -0.56 2.59
C ALA A 264 -41.07 -0.26 3.02
N GLU A 265 -41.92 -1.28 3.02
CA GLU A 265 -43.36 -1.14 3.33
C GLU A 265 -43.57 -0.55 4.73
N GLU A 266 -42.75 -0.96 5.69
CA GLU A 266 -42.74 -0.49 7.08
C GLU A 266 -42.41 1.01 7.16
N LEU A 267 -41.44 1.49 6.37
CA LEU A 267 -41.09 2.91 6.30
C LEU A 267 -42.24 3.72 5.67
N ARG A 268 -42.83 3.24 4.57
CA ARG A 268 -43.97 3.90 3.94
C ARG A 268 -45.18 3.96 4.87
N ALA A 269 -45.45 2.90 5.62
CA ALA A 269 -46.54 2.83 6.58
C ALA A 269 -46.31 3.77 7.79
N ALA A 270 -45.05 3.91 8.24
CA ALA A 270 -44.68 4.77 9.36
C ALA A 270 -44.43 6.24 8.98
N TRP A 271 -44.50 6.61 7.69
CA TRP A 271 -44.11 7.94 7.21
C TRP A 271 -44.74 9.13 7.96
N PRO A 272 -46.06 9.15 8.26
CA PRO A 272 -46.64 10.26 9.03
C PRO A 272 -46.08 10.39 10.44
N GLU A 273 -45.77 9.26 11.09
CA GLU A 273 -45.14 9.25 12.42
C GLU A 273 -43.69 9.75 12.33
N ILE A 274 -42.95 9.31 11.32
CA ILE A 274 -41.57 9.73 11.06
C ILE A 274 -41.50 11.22 10.76
N ALA A 275 -42.38 11.76 9.91
CA ALA A 275 -42.41 13.18 9.57
C ALA A 275 -42.69 14.07 10.81
N ALA A 276 -43.60 13.62 11.69
CA ALA A 276 -43.85 14.29 12.97
C ALA A 276 -42.64 14.23 13.91
N LEU A 277 -41.98 13.06 14.01
CA LEU A 277 -40.77 12.90 14.82
C LEU A 277 -39.65 13.80 14.33
N ILE A 278 -39.41 13.86 13.01
CA ILE A 278 -38.40 14.74 12.41
C ILE A 278 -38.70 16.20 12.77
N ARG A 279 -39.97 16.64 12.65
CA ARG A 279 -40.37 18.00 13.02
C ARG A 279 -40.06 18.32 14.48
N ASP A 280 -40.44 17.42 15.38
CA ASP A 280 -40.24 17.61 16.82
C ASP A 280 -38.75 17.64 17.18
N ARG A 281 -37.93 16.77 16.56
CA ARG A 281 -36.48 16.71 16.82
C ARG A 281 -35.73 17.89 16.25
N VAL A 282 -36.01 18.29 15.01
CA VAL A 282 -35.42 19.50 14.41
C VAL A 282 -35.70 20.74 15.27
N GLN A 283 -36.90 20.85 15.87
CA GLN A 283 -37.21 21.91 16.82
C GLN A 283 -36.46 21.77 18.15
N ALA A 284 -36.33 20.54 18.68
CA ALA A 284 -35.65 20.27 19.94
C ALA A 284 -34.14 20.56 19.87
N PHE A 285 -33.49 20.24 18.74
CA PHE A 285 -32.07 20.54 18.49
C PHE A 285 -31.80 22.02 18.24
N GLY A 286 -32.83 22.86 18.03
CA GLY A 286 -32.63 24.26 17.69
C GLY A 286 -31.84 24.42 16.39
N ALA A 287 -32.09 23.55 15.39
CA ALA A 287 -31.32 23.45 14.15
C ALA A 287 -31.16 24.78 13.35
N ARG A 288 -32.09 25.73 13.56
CA ARG A 288 -32.04 27.11 13.00
C ARG A 288 -31.84 28.22 14.05
N ASP A 289 -31.40 27.88 15.26
CA ASP A 289 -31.07 28.88 16.27
C ASP A 289 -29.70 29.49 15.95
N PHE A 290 -29.71 30.64 15.27
CA PHE A 290 -28.48 31.31 14.83
C PHE A 290 -27.73 32.06 15.95
N GLY A 291 -28.17 31.98 17.21
CA GLY A 291 -27.58 32.73 18.32
C GLY A 291 -27.96 34.21 18.35
N SER A 292 -27.91 34.85 19.53
CA SER A 292 -28.21 36.29 19.67
C SER A 292 -26.96 37.14 19.44
N ALA A 293 -27.00 38.05 18.47
CA ALA A 293 -25.94 39.03 18.20
C ALA A 293 -25.65 39.88 19.46
N GLY A 294 -24.40 39.84 19.95
CA GLY A 294 -23.89 40.79 20.93
C GLY A 294 -23.60 42.14 20.28
N PRO A 295 -23.68 43.28 21.00
CA PRO A 295 -23.56 44.59 20.37
C PRO A 295 -22.13 44.87 19.91
N ALA A 296 -21.98 45.27 18.64
CA ALA A 296 -20.75 45.67 17.98
C ALA A 296 -19.86 46.58 18.85
N ALA A 297 -18.60 46.18 19.04
CA ALA A 297 -17.57 46.99 19.69
C ALA A 297 -16.49 47.40 18.68
N GLU A 298 -16.15 48.69 18.72
CA GLU A 298 -15.21 49.41 17.86
C GLU A 298 -13.78 48.86 17.87
N ALA A 299 -13.09 48.98 16.72
CA ALA A 299 -11.67 48.65 16.55
C ALA A 299 -10.72 49.50 17.42
N PRO A 300 -9.57 48.94 17.84
CA PRO A 300 -8.34 49.75 17.84
C PRO A 300 -7.03 49.01 17.42
N ASP A 301 -6.05 49.86 17.13
CA ASP A 301 -4.69 49.68 16.61
C ASP A 301 -3.66 48.87 17.45
N VAL A 302 -2.69 48.29 16.71
CA VAL A 302 -1.22 48.13 16.90
C VAL A 302 -0.60 48.25 18.32
N GLU A 303 0.17 47.22 18.75
CA GLU A 303 1.61 47.23 19.09
C GLU A 303 2.06 46.26 20.24
N GLN A 304 3.11 45.47 19.96
CA GLN A 304 4.18 44.91 20.82
C GLN A 304 3.95 43.91 21.99
N ALA A 305 4.52 42.72 21.78
CA ALA A 305 5.52 42.01 22.61
C ALA A 305 5.20 41.60 24.07
N ALA A 306 5.24 40.28 24.36
CA ALA A 306 6.37 39.60 25.04
C ALA A 306 5.97 38.25 25.67
N ALA A 307 6.93 37.32 25.63
CA ALA A 307 7.00 35.96 26.18
C ALA A 307 6.51 35.72 27.62
N SER A 308 5.97 34.52 27.90
CA SER A 308 6.58 33.54 28.84
C SER A 308 5.84 32.20 28.92
N ASP A 309 6.59 31.11 28.75
CA ASP A 309 6.57 29.80 29.42
C ASP A 309 5.28 29.03 29.78
N ALA A 310 5.31 27.77 29.30
CA ALA A 310 5.02 26.51 30.00
C ALA A 310 3.57 26.10 30.30
N ALA A 311 3.09 25.08 29.57
CA ALA A 311 2.96 23.70 30.06
C ALA A 311 2.16 22.86 29.05
N ALA A 312 2.73 21.74 28.59
CA ALA A 312 2.04 20.73 27.79
C ALA A 312 1.27 19.74 28.69
N PRO A 313 0.10 19.28 28.25
CA PRO A 313 -0.38 17.90 28.45
C PRO A 313 -0.66 17.27 27.06
N THR A 314 0.13 16.28 26.61
CA THR A 314 -0.12 14.82 26.72
C THR A 314 -1.39 14.36 26.03
N ASP A 315 -1.23 14.00 24.76
CA ASP A 315 -2.17 13.27 23.91
C ASP A 315 -2.13 11.77 24.23
N GLU A 316 -3.30 11.20 24.50
CA GLU A 316 -3.60 9.77 24.37
C GLU A 316 -4.68 9.65 23.29
N ASP A 317 -4.44 8.72 22.36
CA ASP A 317 -5.38 8.06 21.43
C ASP A 317 -5.10 8.29 19.93
N ALA A 318 -4.13 7.54 19.42
CA ALA A 318 -4.11 7.04 18.03
C ALA A 318 -3.16 5.83 17.94
N ALA A 319 -3.70 4.60 17.79
CA ALA A 319 -3.02 3.48 17.13
C ALA A 319 -3.88 2.19 17.17
N ALA A 320 -4.44 1.82 16.02
CA ALA A 320 -4.59 0.43 15.57
C ALA A 320 -5.14 0.43 14.14
N ALA A 321 -4.26 0.30 13.14
CA ALA A 321 -4.63 -0.05 11.77
C ALA A 321 -3.53 -0.95 11.18
N ASP A 322 -3.98 -2.08 10.63
CA ASP A 322 -3.20 -3.15 10.00
C ASP A 322 -2.71 -2.64 8.64
N THR A 323 -1.41 -2.31 8.52
CA THR A 323 -0.85 -1.68 7.32
C THR A 323 -0.24 -2.72 6.37
N GLN A 324 -0.80 -2.84 5.17
CA GLN A 324 -0.12 -3.39 3.98
C GLN A 324 -0.02 -2.28 2.90
N PRO A 325 1.07 -1.49 2.88
CA PRO A 325 1.16 -0.25 2.11
C PRO A 325 1.42 -0.43 0.60
N GLU A 326 1.82 -1.61 0.12
CA GLU A 326 2.18 -1.81 -1.30
C GLU A 326 1.02 -2.20 -2.24
N THR A 327 -0.17 -2.49 -1.70
CA THR A 327 -1.37 -2.75 -2.51
C THR A 327 -2.10 -1.47 -2.88
N GLU A 328 -2.22 -0.54 -1.94
CA GLU A 328 -2.79 0.79 -2.19
C GLU A 328 -1.93 1.54 -3.23
N ALA A 329 -0.60 1.44 -3.11
CA ALA A 329 0.41 1.86 -4.08
C ALA A 329 0.10 1.61 -5.58
N ALA A 330 -0.41 0.44 -5.93
CA ALA A 330 -0.81 0.13 -7.30
C ALA A 330 -2.12 0.85 -7.68
N GLU A 331 -3.03 0.99 -6.72
CA GLU A 331 -4.40 1.48 -6.89
C GLU A 331 -4.50 2.98 -7.23
N ALA A 332 -3.70 3.87 -6.66
CA ALA A 332 -3.80 5.30 -7.03
C ALA A 332 -3.01 5.68 -8.30
N ALA A 333 -1.98 4.91 -8.69
CA ALA A 333 -1.39 5.02 -10.04
C ALA A 333 -2.47 4.71 -11.11
N GLN A 334 -3.35 3.75 -10.82
CA GLN A 334 -4.47 3.35 -11.67
C GLN A 334 -5.62 4.36 -11.75
N ALA A 335 -5.96 5.05 -10.65
CA ALA A 335 -6.97 6.11 -10.68
C ALA A 335 -6.58 7.27 -11.62
N GLN A 336 -5.27 7.51 -11.79
CA GLN A 336 -4.74 8.48 -12.77
C GLN A 336 -4.49 7.88 -14.17
N GLU A 337 -4.17 6.59 -14.30
CA GLU A 337 -4.06 5.92 -15.61
C GLU A 337 -5.42 5.78 -16.33
N SER A 338 -6.49 5.53 -15.56
CA SER A 338 -7.85 5.37 -16.11
C SER A 338 -8.52 6.69 -16.53
N THR A 339 -8.00 7.85 -16.12
CA THR A 339 -8.62 9.15 -16.41
C THR A 339 -8.11 9.83 -17.69
N ASN A 340 -7.08 9.29 -18.35
CA ASN A 340 -6.49 9.90 -19.56
C ASN A 340 -6.51 9.02 -20.83
N ALA A 341 -7.17 7.86 -20.81
CA ALA A 341 -7.47 7.11 -22.02
C ALA A 341 -8.90 7.43 -22.49
N GLU A 342 -9.05 8.25 -23.52
CA GLU A 342 -10.21 8.10 -24.42
C GLU A 342 -10.07 6.76 -25.17
N ALA A 343 -10.29 5.64 -24.45
CA ALA A 343 -10.25 4.32 -25.03
C ALA A 343 -11.46 4.15 -25.95
N SER A 344 -11.19 3.80 -27.21
CA SER A 344 -12.17 3.20 -28.11
C SER A 344 -12.87 2.05 -27.38
N ALA A 345 -14.15 2.19 -27.03
CA ALA A 345 -14.92 1.15 -26.36
C ALA A 345 -14.70 -0.22 -27.04
N THR A 346 -14.05 -1.14 -26.33
CA THR A 346 -13.82 -2.50 -26.83
C THR A 346 -15.17 -3.20 -26.99
N ASP A 347 -15.43 -3.78 -28.16
CA ASP A 347 -16.68 -4.50 -28.42
C ASP A 347 -16.66 -5.87 -27.71
N LEU A 348 -17.01 -5.89 -26.43
CA LEU A 348 -17.09 -7.09 -25.59
C LEU A 348 -18.00 -8.16 -26.22
N ALA A 349 -19.05 -7.73 -26.95
CA ALA A 349 -19.95 -8.62 -27.66
C ALA A 349 -19.28 -9.25 -28.90
N ALA A 350 -18.28 -8.61 -29.51
CA ALA A 350 -17.46 -9.21 -30.56
C ALA A 350 -16.48 -10.27 -30.03
N ILE A 351 -15.92 -10.08 -28.83
CA ILE A 351 -15.01 -11.04 -28.18
C ILE A 351 -15.74 -12.36 -27.90
N ALA A 352 -16.94 -12.29 -27.32
CA ALA A 352 -17.71 -13.47 -26.92
C ALA A 352 -19.23 -13.26 -27.05
N PRO A 353 -19.79 -13.36 -28.27
CA PRO A 353 -21.22 -13.17 -28.50
C PRO A 353 -22.09 -14.07 -27.62
N ALA A 354 -23.14 -13.51 -27.00
CA ALA A 354 -24.02 -14.23 -26.08
C ALA A 354 -24.78 -15.41 -26.74
N ASP A 355 -24.98 -15.37 -28.06
CA ASP A 355 -25.69 -16.40 -28.84
C ASP A 355 -24.79 -17.54 -29.35
N ARG A 356 -23.49 -17.53 -29.01
CA ARG A 356 -22.51 -18.53 -29.46
C ARG A 356 -21.77 -19.18 -28.30
N PRO A 357 -21.16 -20.37 -28.49
CA PRO A 357 -20.21 -20.90 -27.52
C PRO A 357 -19.02 -19.95 -27.34
N LEU A 358 -18.44 -19.92 -26.14
CA LEU A 358 -17.18 -19.24 -25.90
C LEU A 358 -16.06 -19.78 -26.81
N PRO A 359 -15.10 -18.94 -27.21
CA PRO A 359 -13.96 -19.36 -28.00
C PRO A 359 -13.24 -20.58 -27.40
N GLU A 360 -12.71 -21.45 -28.25
CA GLU A 360 -11.86 -22.54 -27.77
C GLU A 360 -10.49 -21.99 -27.38
N ARG A 361 -9.87 -22.58 -26.35
CA ARG A 361 -8.47 -22.31 -26.04
C ARG A 361 -7.61 -22.66 -27.24
N ARG A 362 -6.69 -21.77 -27.58
CA ARG A 362 -5.69 -22.04 -28.63
C ARG A 362 -4.51 -22.80 -28.03
N ASP A 363 -3.89 -23.66 -28.82
CA ASP A 363 -2.63 -24.29 -28.43
C ASP A 363 -1.51 -23.23 -28.45
N ILE A 364 -1.07 -22.81 -27.26
CA ILE A 364 0.02 -21.85 -27.11
C ILE A 364 1.33 -22.62 -26.98
N ALA A 365 2.21 -22.43 -27.96
CA ALA A 365 3.57 -22.96 -27.89
C ALA A 365 4.34 -22.21 -26.79
N LEU A 366 4.59 -22.93 -25.68
CA LEU A 366 5.43 -22.47 -24.59
C LEU A 366 6.90 -22.76 -24.88
N PRO A 367 7.83 -21.88 -24.44
CA PRO A 367 9.25 -22.18 -24.52
C PRO A 367 9.62 -23.38 -23.64
N PRO A 368 10.79 -24.00 -23.87
CA PRO A 368 11.32 -25.02 -22.96
C PRO A 368 11.47 -24.46 -21.54
N ARG A 369 11.09 -25.26 -20.55
CA ARG A 369 11.26 -24.91 -19.14
C ARG A 369 12.72 -24.75 -18.75
N GLY A 370 12.99 -23.81 -17.86
CA GLY A 370 14.31 -23.62 -17.27
C GLY A 370 15.36 -23.11 -18.26
N ALA A 371 14.94 -22.30 -19.24
CA ALA A 371 15.88 -21.56 -20.08
C ALA A 371 16.83 -20.73 -19.19
N ARG A 372 18.11 -20.73 -19.54
CA ARG A 372 19.14 -19.93 -18.85
C ARG A 372 20.02 -19.25 -19.90
N PRO A 373 20.47 -18.01 -19.66
CA PRO A 373 21.44 -17.35 -20.50
C PRO A 373 22.71 -18.19 -20.64
N ALA A 374 23.28 -18.25 -21.84
CA ALA A 374 24.57 -18.90 -22.05
C ALA A 374 25.73 -18.01 -21.58
N ASP A 375 25.58 -16.69 -21.77
CA ASP A 375 26.56 -15.66 -21.41
C ASP A 375 25.88 -14.56 -20.59
N GLU A 376 25.33 -13.54 -21.25
CA GLU A 376 24.76 -12.36 -20.60
C GLU A 376 23.23 -12.47 -20.45
N PRO A 377 22.69 -12.27 -19.24
CA PRO A 377 21.25 -12.12 -19.03
C PRO A 377 20.73 -10.80 -19.60
N ALA A 378 19.42 -10.73 -19.85
CA ALA A 378 18.74 -9.55 -20.38
C ALA A 378 17.65 -8.98 -19.45
N LEU A 379 17.16 -9.76 -18.48
CA LEU A 379 16.08 -9.34 -17.58
C LEU A 379 16.60 -8.82 -16.24
N ALA A 380 15.87 -7.85 -15.69
CA ALA A 380 15.93 -7.49 -14.29
C ALA A 380 14.73 -8.05 -13.53
N PHE A 381 14.88 -8.18 -12.21
CA PHE A 381 13.79 -8.50 -11.30
C PHE A 381 13.75 -7.46 -10.17
N GLY A 382 12.56 -6.94 -9.88
CA GLY A 382 12.33 -6.37 -8.56
C GLY A 382 12.25 -7.49 -7.54
N LEU A 383 12.74 -7.21 -6.34
CA LEU A 383 12.70 -8.16 -5.24
C LEU A 383 11.54 -7.81 -4.32
N TYR A 384 10.66 -8.78 -4.09
CA TYR A 384 9.47 -8.58 -3.26
C TYR A 384 9.79 -8.22 -1.80
N GLU A 385 8.83 -7.59 -1.13
CA GLU A 385 8.97 -7.13 0.24
C GLU A 385 9.32 -8.25 1.25
N ILE A 386 10.00 -7.82 2.32
CA ILE A 386 10.37 -8.69 3.44
C ILE A 386 9.27 -8.63 4.49
N ALA A 387 8.47 -9.69 4.55
CA ALA A 387 7.40 -9.82 5.54
C ALA A 387 7.25 -11.27 6.01
N ASP A 388 6.55 -11.47 7.12
CA ASP A 388 6.35 -12.80 7.72
C ASP A 388 5.49 -13.74 6.84
N TRP A 389 4.71 -13.16 5.93
CA TRP A 389 3.82 -13.83 4.99
C TRP A 389 4.41 -13.90 3.56
N SER A 390 5.55 -13.24 3.30
CA SER A 390 6.22 -13.29 1.99
C SER A 390 6.61 -14.71 1.60
N THR A 391 6.50 -15.06 0.31
CA THR A 391 6.86 -16.40 -0.22
C THR A 391 8.23 -16.42 -0.90
N GLN A 392 8.96 -15.30 -0.87
CA GLN A 392 10.31 -15.16 -1.44
C GLN A 392 11.37 -15.92 -0.65
N HIS A 393 11.27 -15.93 0.69
CA HIS A 393 12.21 -16.60 1.61
C HIS A 393 13.70 -16.43 1.25
N PRO A 394 14.21 -15.19 1.11
CA PRO A 394 15.55 -14.94 0.60
C PRO A 394 16.65 -15.27 1.61
N PHE A 395 16.35 -15.35 2.91
CA PHE A 395 17.34 -15.50 3.98
C PHE A 395 17.35 -16.90 4.60
N VAL A 396 18.53 -17.34 5.04
CA VAL A 396 18.71 -18.58 5.82
C VAL A 396 18.13 -18.43 7.23
N ASP A 397 18.28 -17.25 7.83
CA ASP A 397 17.70 -16.91 9.14
C ASP A 397 16.34 -16.22 8.94
N LEU A 398 15.27 -16.96 9.25
CA LEU A 398 13.89 -16.47 9.12
C LEU A 398 13.52 -15.42 10.18
N MET A 399 14.35 -15.20 11.21
CA MET A 399 14.12 -14.08 12.13
C MET A 399 14.22 -12.74 11.39
N LYS A 400 15.00 -12.66 10.31
CA LYS A 400 15.16 -11.44 9.51
C LYS A 400 13.91 -11.03 8.73
N THR A 401 12.93 -11.93 8.61
CA THR A 401 11.62 -11.66 7.99
C THR A 401 10.50 -11.55 9.03
N ALA A 402 10.84 -11.47 10.32
CA ALA A 402 9.84 -11.48 11.38
C ALA A 402 9.04 -10.18 11.42
N ARG A 403 7.73 -10.29 11.64
CA ARG A 403 6.87 -9.15 11.93
C ARG A 403 7.40 -8.37 13.12
N PRO A 404 7.24 -7.03 13.15
CA PRO A 404 7.60 -6.25 14.32
C PRO A 404 6.96 -6.79 15.61
N TRP A 405 7.66 -6.60 16.74
CA TRP A 405 7.20 -7.06 18.04
C TRP A 405 5.83 -6.51 18.43
N ILE A 406 4.90 -7.40 18.81
CA ILE A 406 3.57 -7.06 19.31
C ILE A 406 3.48 -7.43 20.80
N GLY A 407 3.13 -6.47 21.65
CA GLY A 407 2.84 -6.73 23.05
C GLY A 407 1.40 -7.16 23.24
N HIS A 408 1.19 -8.31 23.90
CA HIS A 408 -0.14 -8.86 24.16
C HIS A 408 -0.64 -8.52 25.56
N LEU A 409 -1.77 -7.82 25.63
CA LEU A 409 -2.47 -7.58 26.89
C LEU A 409 -3.23 -8.83 27.38
N PRO A 410 -3.61 -8.92 28.67
CA PRO A 410 -4.26 -10.10 29.22
C PRO A 410 -5.55 -10.49 28.53
N GLY A 411 -5.56 -11.69 27.93
CA GLY A 411 -6.72 -12.23 27.21
C GLY A 411 -7.01 -11.55 25.86
N GLN A 412 -6.07 -10.77 25.33
CA GLN A 412 -6.19 -10.01 24.09
C GLN A 412 -5.00 -10.28 23.16
N TRP A 413 -5.26 -10.36 21.85
CA TRP A 413 -4.20 -10.30 20.85
C TRP A 413 -3.85 -8.82 20.59
N GLY A 414 -2.56 -8.49 20.55
CA GLY A 414 -2.09 -7.10 20.53
C GLY A 414 -2.41 -6.29 21.78
N GLY A 415 -2.40 -4.98 21.61
CA GLY A 415 -2.67 -3.99 22.65
C GLY A 415 -1.46 -3.16 23.08
N VAL A 416 -0.26 -3.47 22.59
CA VAL A 416 0.91 -2.58 22.65
C VAL A 416 1.72 -2.74 21.36
N GLU A 417 1.84 -1.67 20.58
CA GLU A 417 2.55 -1.69 19.30
C GLU A 417 4.08 -1.54 19.46
N VAL A 418 4.83 -1.89 18.42
CA VAL A 418 6.31 -1.80 18.44
C VAL A 418 6.81 -0.37 18.71
N ALA A 419 6.10 0.64 18.21
CA ALA A 419 6.41 2.05 18.43
C ALA A 419 6.30 2.42 19.92
N GLU A 420 5.28 1.91 20.61
CA GLU A 420 5.10 2.10 22.06
C GLU A 420 6.16 1.35 22.87
N LEU A 421 6.50 0.11 22.48
CA LEU A 421 7.59 -0.65 23.11
C LEU A 421 8.92 0.11 23.01
N ARG A 422 9.19 0.70 21.84
CA ARG A 422 10.38 1.52 21.60
C ARG A 422 10.35 2.82 22.41
N ALA A 423 9.24 3.55 22.40
CA ALA A 423 9.07 4.80 23.15
C ALA A 423 9.18 4.59 24.67
N GLY A 424 8.68 3.48 25.20
CA GLY A 424 8.83 3.07 26.60
C GLY A 424 10.22 2.54 26.98
N GLY A 425 11.16 2.50 26.02
CA GLY A 425 12.54 2.01 26.22
C GLY A 425 12.62 0.52 26.56
N HIS A 426 11.66 -0.28 26.05
CA HIS A 426 11.59 -1.71 26.25
C HIS A 426 12.45 -2.49 25.25
N LEU A 427 12.89 -1.85 24.17
CA LEU A 427 13.76 -2.41 23.14
C LEU A 427 15.14 -1.75 23.20
N ASP A 428 16.18 -2.47 22.76
CA ASP A 428 17.50 -1.89 22.54
C ASP A 428 17.61 -1.20 21.16
N ALA A 429 18.81 -0.72 20.83
CA ALA A 429 19.07 -0.03 19.56
C ALA A 429 18.94 -0.92 18.31
N HIS A 430 18.88 -2.24 18.48
CA HIS A 430 18.71 -3.24 17.42
C HIS A 430 17.31 -3.88 17.45
N GLY A 431 16.41 -3.35 18.29
CA GLY A 431 15.03 -3.83 18.43
C GLY A 431 14.86 -5.07 19.32
N TRP A 432 15.88 -5.53 20.03
CA TRP A 432 15.74 -6.68 20.93
C TRP A 432 15.04 -6.31 22.24
N PRO A 433 14.09 -7.13 22.74
CA PRO A 433 13.40 -6.85 24.00
C PRO A 433 14.31 -6.91 25.25
N LEU A 434 14.47 -5.77 25.91
CA LEU A 434 15.19 -5.64 27.19
C LEU A 434 14.35 -6.07 28.39
N ARG A 435 13.02 -5.91 28.30
CA ARG A 435 12.04 -6.28 29.33
C ARG A 435 10.64 -6.39 28.72
N VAL A 436 9.79 -7.22 29.33
CA VAL A 436 8.34 -7.20 29.05
C VAL A 436 7.71 -6.06 29.87
N PRO A 437 6.95 -5.13 29.26
CA PRO A 437 6.27 -4.05 29.98
C PRO A 437 5.34 -4.55 31.09
N GLU A 438 5.09 -3.71 32.10
CA GLU A 438 4.10 -4.02 33.12
C GLU A 438 2.70 -4.10 32.48
N GLY A 439 1.93 -5.12 32.84
CA GLY A 439 0.60 -5.34 32.26
C GLY A 439 0.59 -6.09 30.93
N VAL A 440 1.74 -6.32 30.29
CA VAL A 440 1.87 -7.14 29.06
C VAL A 440 2.18 -8.59 29.44
N GLU A 441 1.46 -9.56 28.87
CA GLU A 441 1.66 -10.99 29.16
C GLU A 441 2.87 -11.59 28.43
N LYS A 442 3.10 -11.14 27.20
CA LYS A 442 4.24 -11.53 26.35
C LYS A 442 4.42 -10.51 25.24
N ILE A 443 5.63 -10.45 24.69
CA ILE A 443 5.90 -9.78 23.41
C ILE A 443 6.13 -10.88 22.37
N GLU A 444 5.45 -10.83 21.22
CA GLU A 444 5.50 -11.87 20.18
C GLU A 444 5.83 -11.27 18.82
N ALA A 445 6.68 -11.95 18.06
CA ALA A 445 6.89 -11.72 16.65
C ALA A 445 6.36 -12.91 15.86
N LEU A 446 5.87 -12.68 14.64
CA LEU A 446 5.32 -13.71 13.76
C LEU A 446 6.30 -13.99 12.62
N ILE A 447 6.37 -15.26 12.21
CA ILE A 447 7.08 -15.74 11.01
C ILE A 447 6.20 -16.76 10.29
N LEU A 448 6.46 -16.99 9.00
CA LEU A 448 5.87 -18.08 8.21
C LEU A 448 4.33 -18.10 8.24
N THR A 449 3.73 -16.94 8.07
CA THR A 449 2.28 -16.73 8.06
C THR A 449 1.69 -17.11 6.71
N ASP A 450 0.59 -17.86 6.74
CA ASP A 450 -0.25 -18.22 5.59
C ASP A 450 0.52 -18.74 4.35
N GLN A 451 1.61 -19.46 4.60
CA GLN A 451 2.46 -19.96 3.53
C GLN A 451 1.70 -20.98 2.66
N PRO A 452 1.78 -20.89 1.31
CA PRO A 452 1.07 -21.82 0.43
C PRO A 452 1.45 -23.27 0.71
N GLU A 453 0.48 -24.20 0.76
CA GLU A 453 0.76 -25.62 1.02
C GLU A 453 1.75 -26.22 0.01
N ALA A 454 1.78 -25.70 -1.23
CA ALA A 454 2.72 -26.09 -2.28
C ALA A 454 4.18 -25.65 -2.04
N ALA A 455 4.45 -24.78 -1.06
CA ALA A 455 5.79 -24.36 -0.63
C ALA A 455 6.48 -25.46 0.21
N GLU A 456 6.57 -26.67 -0.34
CA GLU A 456 7.07 -27.87 0.34
C GLU A 456 8.52 -27.74 0.85
N HIS A 457 9.32 -26.83 0.28
CA HIS A 457 10.68 -26.53 0.77
C HIS A 457 10.71 -26.00 2.22
N LEU A 458 9.62 -25.42 2.72
CA LEU A 458 9.50 -24.97 4.11
C LEU A 458 9.16 -26.12 5.08
N ARG A 459 8.75 -27.29 4.58
CA ARG A 459 8.36 -28.38 5.46
C ARG A 459 9.59 -29.02 6.10
N GLY A 460 9.70 -28.95 7.42
CA GLY A 460 10.91 -29.47 8.07
C GLY A 460 10.99 -29.23 9.56
N SER A 461 12.15 -29.58 10.12
CA SER A 461 12.54 -29.21 11.48
C SER A 461 13.23 -27.86 11.45
N TYR A 462 12.96 -27.02 12.44
CA TYR A 462 13.56 -25.71 12.63
C TYR A 462 14.22 -25.62 14.00
N VAL A 463 15.30 -24.85 14.06
CA VAL A 463 16.06 -24.58 15.27
C VAL A 463 16.02 -23.08 15.53
N VAL A 464 15.51 -22.72 16.71
CA VAL A 464 15.57 -21.38 17.28
C VAL A 464 16.75 -21.34 18.24
N ARG A 465 17.73 -20.48 18.01
CA ARG A 465 18.85 -20.24 18.95
C ARG A 465 18.78 -18.80 19.46
N TYR A 466 19.13 -18.59 20.72
CA TYR A 466 19.10 -17.25 21.33
C TYR A 466 20.09 -17.15 22.49
N ASP A 467 20.58 -15.93 22.72
CA ASP A 467 21.38 -15.59 23.89
C ASP A 467 20.49 -15.07 25.03
N GLY A 468 21.03 -15.06 26.25
CA GLY A 468 20.36 -14.48 27.42
C GLY A 468 19.50 -15.46 28.21
N ARG A 469 18.80 -14.94 29.22
CA ARG A 469 17.98 -15.72 30.16
C ARG A 469 16.55 -15.23 30.15
N GLY A 470 15.62 -16.17 30.05
CA GLY A 470 14.19 -15.87 30.04
C GLY A 470 13.37 -17.07 29.60
N GLU A 471 12.14 -16.81 29.17
CA GLU A 471 11.19 -17.80 28.70
C GLU A 471 10.67 -17.42 27.31
N ILE A 472 11.05 -18.21 26.30
CA ILE A 472 10.46 -18.19 24.95
C ILE A 472 9.35 -19.24 24.88
N ARG A 473 8.25 -18.90 24.22
CA ARG A 473 7.18 -19.82 23.83
C ARG A 473 6.89 -19.71 22.34
N LEU A 474 6.90 -20.84 21.66
CA LEU A 474 6.47 -20.96 20.28
C LEU A 474 4.97 -21.27 20.21
N SER A 475 4.27 -20.63 19.28
CA SER A 475 2.81 -20.72 19.11
C SER A 475 2.41 -20.96 17.64
N GLY A 476 1.10 -21.05 17.37
CA GLY A 476 0.57 -21.22 16.02
C GLY A 476 0.92 -22.57 15.38
N ARG A 477 1.52 -22.54 14.18
CA ARG A 477 1.87 -23.73 13.39
C ARG A 477 3.13 -24.46 13.87
N ALA A 478 3.82 -23.99 14.91
CA ALA A 478 4.95 -24.70 15.50
C ALA A 478 4.49 -25.99 16.21
N GLN A 479 4.86 -27.15 15.66
CA GLN A 479 4.48 -28.46 16.19
C GLN A 479 5.67 -29.18 16.83
N ARG A 480 5.38 -30.16 17.71
CA ARG A 480 6.39 -31.03 18.33
C ARG A 480 7.54 -30.26 18.99
N VAL A 481 7.19 -29.16 19.65
CA VAL A 481 8.18 -28.23 20.21
C VAL A 481 8.96 -28.88 21.35
N ASN A 482 10.29 -28.74 21.30
CA ASN A 482 11.21 -29.14 22.35
C ASN A 482 12.07 -27.95 22.77
N TYR A 483 12.17 -27.70 24.07
CA TYR A 483 12.93 -26.58 24.63
C TYR A 483 14.17 -27.07 25.37
N ALA A 484 15.27 -26.38 25.16
CA ALA A 484 16.52 -26.50 25.90
C ALA A 484 17.02 -25.08 26.27
N PRO A 485 17.94 -24.94 27.25
CA PRO A 485 18.53 -23.64 27.53
C PRO A 485 19.21 -23.05 26.28
N GLY A 486 18.76 -21.87 25.84
CA GLY A 486 19.31 -21.17 24.66
C GLY A 486 18.88 -21.74 23.30
N GLU A 487 18.01 -22.75 23.27
CA GLU A 487 17.59 -23.38 22.03
C GLU A 487 16.14 -23.90 22.12
N ALA A 488 15.35 -23.73 21.06
CA ALA A 488 14.09 -24.44 20.87
C ALA A 488 14.07 -25.11 19.50
N ARG A 489 13.39 -26.25 19.39
CA ARG A 489 13.19 -26.96 18.13
C ARG A 489 11.72 -27.19 17.88
N PHE A 490 11.28 -27.04 16.64
CA PHE A 490 9.92 -27.32 16.23
C PHE A 490 9.86 -27.92 14.83
N HIS A 491 8.76 -28.58 14.51
CA HIS A 491 8.42 -29.01 13.16
C HIS A 491 7.38 -28.06 12.57
N TYR A 492 7.55 -27.71 11.30
CA TYR A 492 6.65 -26.84 10.56
C TYR A 492 6.17 -27.50 9.25
N ALA A 493 4.97 -27.10 8.85
CA ALA A 493 4.31 -27.45 7.61
C ALA A 493 3.57 -26.20 7.10
N PRO A 494 3.73 -25.81 5.82
CA PRO A 494 3.01 -24.67 5.25
C PRO A 494 1.48 -24.86 5.32
N GLY A 495 0.74 -23.76 5.28
CA GLY A 495 -0.72 -23.65 5.37
C GLY A 495 -1.16 -22.48 6.25
N GLU A 496 -2.48 -22.31 6.41
CA GLU A 496 -3.12 -21.19 7.13
C GLU A 496 -2.63 -21.06 8.60
N GLY A 497 -2.29 -19.83 9.00
CA GLY A 497 -1.84 -19.42 10.32
C GLY A 497 -0.31 -19.16 10.42
N PRO A 498 0.12 -18.41 11.45
CA PRO A 498 1.51 -18.05 11.66
C PRO A 498 2.28 -19.06 12.54
N VAL A 499 3.60 -18.91 12.61
CA VAL A 499 4.41 -19.34 13.75
C VAL A 499 4.74 -18.12 14.60
N GLY A 500 4.35 -18.13 15.87
CA GLY A 500 4.68 -17.05 16.80
C GLY A 500 5.88 -17.37 17.67
N ILE A 501 6.76 -16.39 17.89
CA ILE A 501 7.91 -16.42 18.81
C ILE A 501 7.63 -15.45 19.94
N GLY A 502 7.11 -15.94 21.06
CA GLY A 502 6.74 -15.12 22.22
C GLY A 502 7.83 -15.11 23.29
N ILE A 503 8.25 -13.92 23.74
CA ILE A 503 9.04 -13.71 24.95
C ILE A 503 8.08 -13.40 26.11
N VAL A 504 7.93 -14.36 27.02
CA VAL A 504 7.03 -14.26 28.20
C VAL A 504 7.76 -13.60 29.38
N ALA A 505 9.06 -13.86 29.50
CA ALA A 505 9.92 -13.26 30.51
C ALA A 505 11.34 -13.16 29.98
N THR A 506 12.06 -12.11 30.37
CA THR A 506 13.47 -11.89 30.03
C THR A 506 14.18 -11.25 31.22
N ASP A 507 15.39 -11.69 31.54
CA ASP A 507 16.20 -11.13 32.63
C ASP A 507 16.79 -9.78 32.19
N PRO A 508 16.45 -8.64 32.83
CA PRO A 508 16.97 -7.34 32.40
C PRO A 508 18.50 -7.20 32.51
N GLN A 509 19.18 -8.08 33.25
CA GLN A 509 20.64 -8.11 33.35
C GLN A 509 21.31 -8.98 32.29
N ASP A 510 20.56 -9.86 31.64
CA ASP A 510 21.01 -10.73 30.56
C ASP A 510 19.82 -11.05 29.64
N PRO A 511 19.30 -10.04 28.91
CA PRO A 511 18.05 -10.17 28.19
C PRO A 511 18.19 -11.11 27.00
N ILE A 512 17.08 -11.78 26.67
CA ILE A 512 16.94 -12.56 25.44
C ILE A 512 17.21 -11.65 24.24
N ARG A 513 18.15 -12.08 23.38
CA ARG A 513 18.58 -11.36 22.18
C ARG A 513 19.21 -12.35 21.19
N ASN A 514 19.59 -11.85 20.01
CA ASN A 514 20.24 -12.64 18.97
C ASN A 514 19.45 -13.92 18.62
N ILE A 515 18.12 -13.80 18.57
CA ILE A 515 17.26 -14.91 18.15
C ILE A 515 17.54 -15.16 16.66
N SER A 516 17.84 -16.41 16.32
CA SER A 516 17.90 -16.89 14.94
C SER A 516 16.94 -18.05 14.77
N VAL A 517 16.31 -18.16 13.60
CA VAL A 517 15.38 -19.23 13.25
C VAL A 517 15.81 -19.85 11.94
N VAL A 518 16.40 -21.03 12.01
CA VAL A 518 17.03 -21.68 10.85
C VAL A 518 16.44 -23.06 10.65
N GLN A 519 16.09 -23.40 9.41
CA GLN A 519 15.72 -24.77 9.04
C GLN A 519 16.91 -25.70 9.28
N GLU A 520 16.69 -26.85 9.91
CA GLU A 520 17.77 -27.72 10.40
C GLU A 520 18.80 -28.10 9.32
N GLU A 521 18.35 -28.31 8.07
CA GLU A 521 19.23 -28.60 6.94
C GLU A 521 20.12 -27.43 6.50
N ASN A 522 19.72 -26.19 6.83
CA ASN A 522 20.46 -24.97 6.51
C ASN A 522 21.36 -24.51 7.66
N LEU A 523 21.47 -25.27 8.77
CA LEU A 523 22.37 -24.93 9.87
C LEU A 523 23.84 -24.77 9.45
N PRO A 524 24.42 -25.67 8.61
CA PRO A 524 25.80 -25.48 8.15
C PRO A 524 25.98 -24.19 7.32
N LEU A 525 24.96 -23.79 6.55
CA LEU A 525 24.98 -22.52 5.81
C LEU A 525 25.05 -21.34 6.77
N HIS A 526 24.15 -21.32 7.76
CA HIS A 526 24.10 -20.27 8.77
C HIS A 526 25.40 -20.20 9.58
N GLU A 527 25.94 -21.34 10.01
CA GLU A 527 27.19 -21.43 10.76
C GLU A 527 28.38 -20.92 9.94
N ALA A 528 28.43 -21.21 8.63
CA ALA A 528 29.43 -20.66 7.71
C ALA A 528 29.30 -19.13 7.51
N GLY A 529 28.17 -18.52 7.90
CA GLY A 529 27.86 -17.12 7.70
C GLY A 529 27.13 -16.80 6.39
N ALA A 530 26.55 -17.81 5.72
CA ALA A 530 25.74 -17.58 4.53
C ALA A 530 24.44 -16.85 4.90
N LEU A 531 24.17 -15.73 4.23
CA LEU A 531 22.97 -14.92 4.45
C LEU A 531 21.77 -15.48 3.70
N PHE A 532 21.98 -15.89 2.45
CA PHE A 532 20.90 -16.13 1.50
C PHE A 532 20.56 -17.61 1.34
N ASN A 533 19.27 -17.87 1.18
CA ASN A 533 18.71 -19.18 0.86
C ASN A 533 19.16 -19.62 -0.55
N PRO A 534 19.91 -20.73 -0.69
CA PRO A 534 20.39 -21.20 -1.99
C PRO A 534 19.27 -21.49 -2.99
N LEU A 535 18.11 -21.96 -2.52
CA LEU A 535 16.97 -22.24 -3.41
C LEU A 535 16.42 -20.97 -4.06
N TRP A 536 16.46 -19.85 -3.33
CA TRP A 536 16.07 -18.56 -3.88
C TRP A 536 17.16 -17.98 -4.78
N LEU A 537 18.44 -18.09 -4.40
CA LEU A 537 19.56 -17.70 -5.28
C LEU A 537 19.50 -18.39 -6.64
N ASP A 538 19.08 -19.66 -6.70
CA ASP A 538 18.91 -20.40 -7.97
C ASP A 538 17.82 -19.82 -8.89
N ARG A 539 16.90 -19.00 -8.36
CA ARG A 539 15.85 -18.33 -9.15
C ARG A 539 16.32 -17.02 -9.74
N ILE A 540 17.10 -16.24 -8.99
CA ILE A 540 17.54 -14.90 -9.39
C ILE A 540 19.01 -14.84 -9.88
N GLY A 541 19.75 -15.94 -9.77
CA GLY A 541 21.19 -16.00 -10.08
C GLY A 541 21.55 -15.70 -11.54
N ASP A 542 20.58 -15.75 -12.44
CA ASP A 542 20.72 -15.43 -13.85
C ASP A 542 20.10 -14.04 -14.18
N ALA A 543 19.94 -13.14 -13.22
CA ALA A 543 19.44 -11.79 -13.45
C ALA A 543 20.53 -10.84 -13.99
N ARG A 544 20.19 -9.95 -14.91
CA ARG A 544 21.07 -8.82 -15.31
C ARG A 544 21.17 -7.80 -14.19
N ALA A 545 20.02 -7.42 -13.64
CA ALA A 545 19.94 -6.43 -12.57
C ALA A 545 18.87 -6.82 -11.54
N LEU A 546 19.02 -6.29 -10.33
CA LEU A 546 18.07 -6.47 -9.24
C LEU A 546 17.62 -5.10 -8.73
N ARG A 547 16.32 -4.81 -8.80
CA ARG A 547 15.74 -3.58 -8.25
C ARG A 547 15.33 -3.81 -6.80
N PHE A 548 15.85 -2.99 -5.91
CA PHE A 548 15.71 -3.13 -4.46
C PHE A 548 14.61 -2.24 -3.85
N MET A 549 13.59 -1.84 -4.61
CA MET A 549 12.64 -0.82 -4.14
C MET A 549 11.89 -1.22 -2.86
N ASP A 550 11.28 -2.41 -2.86
CA ASP A 550 10.59 -2.97 -1.69
C ASP A 550 11.59 -3.36 -0.60
N TRP A 551 12.73 -3.95 -0.99
CA TRP A 551 13.81 -4.27 -0.05
C TRP A 551 14.35 -3.03 0.68
N MET A 552 14.30 -1.85 0.07
CA MET A 552 14.72 -0.60 0.69
C MET A 552 13.61 0.09 1.48
N ALA A 553 12.37 -0.44 1.45
CA ALA A 553 11.17 0.20 1.99
C ALA A 553 11.08 1.67 1.51
N THR A 554 11.16 1.85 0.18
CA THR A 554 11.32 3.18 -0.45
C THR A 554 10.05 4.03 -0.34
N ASN A 555 8.89 3.43 -0.60
CA ASN A 555 7.61 4.10 -0.50
C ASN A 555 7.34 4.49 0.96
N ASP A 556 6.86 5.72 1.16
CA ASP A 556 6.53 6.28 2.48
C ASP A 556 7.70 6.27 3.49
N SER A 557 8.93 6.15 2.99
CA SER A 557 10.12 6.04 3.82
C SER A 557 10.31 7.27 4.71
N VAL A 558 10.45 7.03 6.01
CA VAL A 558 10.79 8.06 7.01
C VAL A 558 12.30 8.31 7.15
N ILE A 559 13.13 7.58 6.40
CA ILE A 559 14.59 7.68 6.47
C ILE A 559 15.06 9.00 5.84
N SER A 560 15.82 9.78 6.60
CA SER A 560 16.36 11.07 6.12
C SER A 560 17.88 11.20 6.30
N ARG A 561 18.45 10.65 7.37
CA ARG A 561 19.88 10.75 7.69
C ARG A 561 20.57 9.39 7.66
N TRP A 562 21.89 9.40 7.47
CA TRP A 562 22.67 8.16 7.37
C TRP A 562 22.52 7.25 8.59
N GLU A 563 22.37 7.83 9.77
CA GLU A 563 22.21 7.11 11.03
C GLU A 563 20.89 6.34 11.14
N ASP A 564 19.85 6.76 10.39
CA ASP A 564 18.49 6.20 10.39
C ASP A 564 18.39 4.90 9.55
N ARG A 565 19.44 4.56 8.78
CA ARG A 565 19.43 3.40 7.89
C ARG A 565 19.30 2.06 8.65
N PRO A 566 18.68 1.04 8.05
CA PRO A 566 18.67 -0.32 8.58
C PRO A 566 20.09 -0.89 8.73
N ARG A 567 20.30 -1.72 9.76
CA ARG A 567 21.58 -2.31 10.13
C ARG A 567 21.51 -3.83 10.11
N VAL A 568 22.65 -4.46 9.82
CA VAL A 568 22.76 -5.93 9.76
C VAL A 568 22.32 -6.60 11.07
N ASP A 569 22.64 -5.96 12.19
CA ASP A 569 22.36 -6.46 13.55
C ASP A 569 20.92 -6.24 14.02
N ASP A 570 20.10 -5.51 13.26
CA ASP A 570 18.68 -5.34 13.58
C ASP A 570 17.98 -6.70 13.57
N TYR A 571 17.10 -6.94 14.55
CA TYR A 571 16.50 -8.26 14.74
C TYR A 571 15.66 -8.72 13.53
N THR A 572 15.02 -7.78 12.84
CA THR A 572 14.25 -7.98 11.61
C THR A 572 14.60 -6.90 10.59
N TRP A 573 14.47 -7.24 9.31
CA TRP A 573 14.58 -6.30 8.18
C TRP A 573 13.23 -5.96 7.56
N ALA A 574 12.14 -6.49 8.12
CA ALA A 574 10.77 -6.20 7.69
C ALA A 574 10.28 -4.79 8.09
N GLU A 575 10.90 -4.15 9.08
CA GLU A 575 10.41 -2.86 9.62
C GLU A 575 10.94 -1.65 8.84
N TRP A 576 12.22 -1.68 8.43
CA TRP A 576 12.92 -0.52 7.84
C TRP A 576 13.65 -0.85 6.53
N GLY A 577 13.43 -2.05 6.01
CA GLY A 577 14.13 -2.58 4.84
C GLY A 577 15.45 -3.30 5.15
N VAL A 578 15.99 -3.92 4.10
CA VAL A 578 17.22 -4.69 4.06
C VAL A 578 18.44 -3.76 4.10
N PRO A 579 19.43 -4.00 4.98
CA PRO A 579 20.63 -3.17 5.08
C PRO A 579 21.45 -3.13 3.80
N LEU A 580 22.03 -1.96 3.48
CA LEU A 580 22.89 -1.77 2.30
C LEU A 580 24.02 -2.81 2.16
N PRO A 581 24.76 -3.20 3.22
CA PRO A 581 25.77 -4.24 3.09
C PRO A 581 25.23 -5.60 2.63
N VAL A 582 23.96 -5.91 2.97
CA VAL A 582 23.30 -7.15 2.54
C VAL A 582 22.91 -7.06 1.07
N MET A 583 22.37 -5.93 0.60
CA MET A 583 22.07 -5.71 -0.82
C MET A 583 23.34 -5.79 -1.69
N ILE A 584 24.44 -5.18 -1.24
CA ILE A 584 25.75 -5.29 -1.92
C ILE A 584 26.23 -6.75 -1.92
N ALA A 585 26.10 -7.45 -0.79
CA ALA A 585 26.48 -8.87 -0.71
C ALA A 585 25.67 -9.71 -1.69
N LEU A 586 24.36 -9.47 -1.85
CA LEU A 586 23.53 -10.15 -2.83
C LEU A 586 24.01 -9.88 -4.25
N ALA A 587 24.15 -8.60 -4.63
CA ALA A 587 24.58 -8.20 -5.96
C ALA A 587 25.93 -8.83 -6.34
N ASN A 588 26.88 -8.84 -5.41
CA ASN A 588 28.17 -9.51 -5.60
C ASN A 588 28.04 -11.04 -5.70
N ARG A 589 27.13 -11.64 -4.92
CA ARG A 589 26.92 -13.10 -4.85
C ARG A 589 26.32 -13.66 -6.13
N VAL A 590 25.30 -12.98 -6.68
CA VAL A 590 24.60 -13.38 -7.92
C VAL A 590 25.17 -12.71 -9.17
N ARG A 591 26.03 -11.70 -8.99
CA ARG A 591 26.69 -10.96 -10.06
C ARG A 591 25.72 -10.21 -10.96
N ALA A 592 24.67 -9.65 -10.37
CA ALA A 592 23.70 -8.78 -11.02
C ALA A 592 23.96 -7.32 -10.65
N ASP A 593 23.71 -6.41 -11.58
CA ASP A 593 23.81 -4.97 -11.36
C ASP A 593 22.71 -4.50 -10.38
N PRO A 594 23.04 -3.88 -9.24
CA PRO A 594 22.03 -3.40 -8.30
C PRO A 594 21.35 -2.12 -8.80
N TRP A 595 20.02 -2.04 -8.65
CA TRP A 595 19.23 -0.83 -8.83
C TRP A 595 18.66 -0.36 -7.50
N PHE A 596 19.23 0.73 -6.99
CA PHE A 596 18.84 1.36 -5.73
C PHE A 596 17.87 2.52 -5.95
N THR A 597 16.83 2.59 -5.13
CA THR A 597 15.83 3.66 -5.09
C THR A 597 15.94 4.39 -3.75
N LEU A 598 16.52 5.58 -3.77
CA LEU A 598 16.86 6.30 -2.52
C LEU A 598 15.63 6.95 -1.88
N PRO A 599 15.52 7.02 -0.53
CA PRO A 599 14.39 7.67 0.14
C PRO A 599 14.18 9.14 -0.29
N HIS A 600 12.93 9.57 -0.40
CA HIS A 600 12.58 10.94 -0.84
C HIS A 600 13.06 12.03 0.14
N ALA A 601 13.11 11.72 1.43
CA ALA A 601 13.57 12.65 2.46
C ALA A 601 15.09 12.60 2.70
N ALA A 602 15.84 11.76 1.98
CA ALA A 602 17.27 11.58 2.18
C ALA A 602 18.06 12.88 1.93
N ASP A 603 18.87 13.27 2.92
CA ASP A 603 19.78 14.41 2.80
C ASP A 603 21.03 14.08 1.97
N ASP A 604 21.79 15.10 1.60
CA ASP A 604 23.00 14.94 0.77
C ASP A 604 24.08 14.11 1.47
N ALA A 605 24.11 14.10 2.81
CA ALA A 605 25.08 13.32 3.57
C ALA A 605 24.74 11.82 3.52
N TYR A 606 23.44 11.47 3.65
CA TYR A 606 22.94 10.13 3.40
C TYR A 606 23.29 9.67 1.98
N VAL A 607 22.91 10.46 0.97
CA VAL A 607 23.11 10.12 -0.45
C VAL A 607 24.59 9.87 -0.75
N ARG A 608 25.48 10.74 -0.23
CA ARG A 608 26.93 10.59 -0.41
C ARG A 608 27.48 9.35 0.28
N ALA A 609 27.12 9.13 1.55
CA ALA A 609 27.59 7.97 2.31
C ALA A 609 27.10 6.65 1.72
N PHE A 610 25.88 6.62 1.19
CA PHE A 610 25.34 5.47 0.47
C PHE A 610 26.15 5.19 -0.80
N GLY A 611 26.37 6.21 -1.63
CA GLY A 611 27.19 6.08 -2.84
C GLY A 611 28.63 5.63 -2.56
N GLU A 612 29.24 6.12 -1.48
CA GLU A 612 30.60 5.72 -1.08
C GLU A 612 30.66 4.25 -0.67
N ALA A 613 29.68 3.79 0.12
CA ALA A 613 29.58 2.39 0.52
C ALA A 613 29.37 1.46 -0.69
N VAL A 614 28.55 1.86 -1.67
CA VAL A 614 28.36 1.09 -2.92
C VAL A 614 29.63 1.08 -3.76
N ARG A 615 30.27 2.23 -3.98
CA ARG A 615 31.52 2.32 -4.77
C ARG A 615 32.60 1.38 -4.21
N ASP A 616 32.73 1.34 -2.89
CA ASP A 616 33.79 0.61 -2.19
C ASP A 616 33.45 -0.88 -2.00
N GLY A 617 32.16 -1.23 -1.85
CA GLY A 617 31.72 -2.61 -1.57
C GLY A 617 31.25 -3.40 -2.79
N LEU A 618 30.70 -2.73 -3.81
CA LEU A 618 30.21 -3.39 -5.02
C LEU A 618 31.38 -3.87 -5.88
N HIS A 619 31.26 -5.05 -6.47
CA HIS A 619 32.28 -5.61 -7.34
C HIS A 619 32.63 -4.63 -8.49
N PRO A 620 33.91 -4.44 -8.84
CA PRO A 620 34.34 -3.41 -9.79
C PRO A 620 33.74 -3.55 -11.20
N GLU A 621 33.47 -4.78 -11.63
CA GLU A 621 32.81 -5.04 -12.91
C GLU A 621 31.29 -4.77 -12.93
N LEU A 622 30.63 -4.62 -11.79
CA LEU A 622 29.18 -4.34 -11.74
C LEU A 622 28.90 -2.84 -11.79
N LYS A 623 27.73 -2.49 -12.33
CA LYS A 623 27.19 -1.14 -12.41
C LYS A 623 26.12 -0.92 -11.35
N SER A 624 26.11 0.27 -10.77
CA SER A 624 25.03 0.72 -9.88
C SER A 624 24.02 1.53 -10.68
N TYR A 625 22.78 1.05 -10.76
CA TYR A 625 21.64 1.84 -11.19
C TYR A 625 21.11 2.61 -9.98
N VAL A 626 20.89 3.91 -10.14
CA VAL A 626 20.49 4.79 -9.03
C VAL A 626 19.31 5.63 -9.46
N GLU A 627 18.26 5.59 -8.64
CA GLU A 627 17.01 6.32 -8.81
C GLU A 627 16.72 7.11 -7.53
N TYR A 628 16.19 8.32 -7.68
CA TYR A 628 15.71 9.10 -6.54
C TYR A 628 14.23 8.79 -6.32
N SER A 629 13.90 8.20 -5.17
CA SER A 629 12.55 7.79 -4.76
C SER A 629 11.85 6.86 -5.77
N ASN A 630 10.53 6.75 -5.66
CA ASN A 630 9.66 5.93 -6.48
C ASN A 630 8.34 6.69 -6.69
N GLU A 631 7.84 6.73 -7.92
CA GLU A 631 6.54 7.32 -8.28
C GLU A 631 6.17 8.64 -7.59
N VAL A 632 7.05 9.64 -7.66
CA VAL A 632 6.84 10.96 -7.03
C VAL A 632 5.67 11.76 -7.68
N TRP A 633 4.99 11.15 -8.66
CA TRP A 633 3.74 11.62 -9.26
C TRP A 633 2.48 11.06 -8.65
N ASN A 634 2.60 10.06 -7.80
CA ASN A 634 1.48 9.33 -7.27
C ASN A 634 1.13 9.85 -5.86
N PHE A 635 0.07 10.65 -5.76
CA PHE A 635 -0.27 11.44 -4.56
C PHE A 635 -0.76 10.63 -3.36
N GLN A 636 -0.97 9.33 -3.50
CA GLN A 636 -1.20 8.49 -2.32
C GLN A 636 0.02 8.42 -1.42
N PHE A 637 1.22 8.44 -2.01
CA PHE A 637 2.45 8.31 -1.26
C PHE A 637 2.91 9.62 -0.65
N ALA A 638 3.57 9.51 0.50
CA ALA A 638 4.21 10.62 1.19
C ALA A 638 5.27 11.32 0.32
N GLN A 639 5.98 10.61 -0.56
CA GLN A 639 6.99 11.24 -1.41
C GLN A 639 6.45 12.30 -2.38
N SER A 640 5.24 12.13 -2.90
CA SER A 640 4.61 13.08 -3.83
C SER A 640 4.19 14.35 -3.09
N LYS A 641 3.54 14.17 -1.93
CA LYS A 641 3.19 15.25 -0.98
C LYS A 641 4.43 16.01 -0.50
N TRP A 642 5.51 15.29 -0.22
CA TRP A 642 6.79 15.88 0.14
C TRP A 642 7.38 16.72 -0.99
N ALA A 643 7.39 16.21 -2.23
CA ALA A 643 7.89 16.95 -3.38
C ALA A 643 7.07 18.22 -3.65
N GLU A 644 5.74 18.16 -3.47
CA GLU A 644 4.86 19.32 -3.55
C GLU A 644 5.18 20.36 -2.49
N SER A 645 5.27 19.95 -1.21
CA SER A 645 5.63 20.84 -0.11
C SER A 645 6.98 21.53 -0.36
N ARG A 646 8.00 20.78 -0.80
CA ARG A 646 9.32 21.34 -1.11
C ARG A 646 9.32 22.26 -2.33
N ALA A 647 8.51 21.97 -3.34
CA ALA A 647 8.33 22.87 -4.47
C ALA A 647 7.67 24.19 -4.05
N ALA A 648 6.62 24.12 -3.22
CA ALA A 648 5.90 25.28 -2.70
C ALA A 648 6.82 26.16 -1.83
N GLU A 649 7.63 25.55 -0.96
CA GLU A 649 8.63 26.28 -0.18
C GLU A 649 9.67 27.01 -1.06
N MET A 650 10.10 26.37 -2.16
CA MET A 650 11.18 26.90 -3.00
C MET A 650 10.70 27.96 -4.01
N TRP A 651 9.52 27.76 -4.58
CA TRP A 651 9.05 28.49 -5.76
C TRP A 651 7.64 29.09 -5.60
N GLY A 652 6.95 28.82 -4.50
CA GLY A 652 5.52 29.10 -4.32
C GLY A 652 4.64 28.03 -4.98
N GLU A 653 3.33 28.14 -4.77
CA GLU A 653 2.33 27.19 -5.30
C GLU A 653 2.37 27.11 -6.84
N SER A 654 2.36 25.88 -7.37
CA SER A 654 2.38 25.62 -8.80
C SER A 654 1.81 24.23 -9.10
N GLY A 655 0.89 24.13 -10.06
CA GLY A 655 0.31 22.84 -10.47
C GLY A 655 1.29 21.84 -11.11
N THR A 656 2.54 22.25 -11.36
CA THR A 656 3.63 21.35 -11.83
C THR A 656 4.89 21.50 -10.97
N GLY A 657 4.78 22.14 -9.80
CA GLY A 657 5.93 22.39 -8.93
C GLY A 657 6.56 21.09 -8.43
N TRP A 658 5.74 20.16 -7.95
CA TRP A 658 6.17 18.89 -7.37
C TRP A 658 7.00 18.03 -8.35
N VAL A 659 6.56 17.93 -9.62
CA VAL A 659 7.26 17.14 -10.64
C VAL A 659 8.55 17.82 -11.12
N GLN A 660 8.57 19.16 -11.11
CA GLN A 660 9.78 19.94 -11.38
C GLN A 660 10.78 19.86 -10.22
N TYR A 661 10.32 19.76 -8.98
CA TYR A 661 11.14 19.52 -7.81
C TYR A 661 11.72 18.10 -7.84
N TYR A 662 10.92 17.10 -8.25
CA TYR A 662 11.43 15.75 -8.52
C TYR A 662 12.60 15.78 -9.51
N GLY A 663 12.43 16.43 -10.67
CA GLY A 663 13.50 16.59 -11.66
C GLY A 663 14.74 17.29 -11.09
N LEU A 664 14.55 18.35 -10.29
CA LEU A 664 15.64 19.03 -9.58
C LEU A 664 16.39 18.08 -8.64
N ARG A 665 15.67 17.40 -7.74
CA ARG A 665 16.27 16.61 -6.67
C ARG A 665 16.91 15.34 -7.21
N ALA A 666 16.28 14.69 -8.19
CA ALA A 666 16.88 13.57 -8.91
C ALA A 666 18.23 13.98 -9.53
N ALA A 667 18.29 15.12 -10.24
CA ALA A 667 19.53 15.60 -10.82
C ALA A 667 20.63 15.85 -9.77
N GLN A 668 20.29 16.44 -8.62
CA GLN A 668 21.24 16.66 -7.51
C GLN A 668 21.79 15.34 -6.94
N VAL A 669 20.92 14.35 -6.73
CA VAL A 669 21.32 13.02 -6.26
C VAL A 669 22.29 12.37 -7.24
N MET A 670 21.97 12.40 -8.53
CA MET A 670 22.82 11.83 -9.58
C MET A 670 24.17 12.55 -9.69
N ASP A 671 24.21 13.86 -9.45
CA ASP A 671 25.44 14.64 -9.40
C ASP A 671 26.33 14.22 -8.21
N ILE A 672 25.75 14.03 -7.03
CA ILE A 672 26.48 13.54 -5.85
C ILE A 672 27.11 12.17 -6.14
N TRP A 673 26.35 11.25 -6.74
CA TRP A 673 26.87 9.93 -7.11
C TRP A 673 27.98 10.00 -8.16
N THR A 674 27.82 10.89 -9.16
CA THR A 674 28.87 11.15 -10.16
C THR A 674 30.15 11.64 -9.49
N GLU A 675 30.07 12.55 -8.53
CA GLU A 675 31.23 13.02 -7.75
C GLU A 675 31.87 11.89 -6.92
N VAL A 676 31.06 11.06 -6.28
CA VAL A 676 31.53 9.95 -5.43
C VAL A 676 32.30 8.90 -6.25
N PHE A 677 31.78 8.54 -7.42
CA PHE A 677 32.42 7.57 -8.31
C PHE A 677 33.59 8.17 -9.09
N GLY A 678 33.61 9.50 -9.29
CA GLY A 678 34.69 10.20 -9.97
C GLY A 678 34.95 9.62 -11.37
N ASP A 679 36.20 9.30 -11.67
CA ASP A 679 36.60 8.74 -12.96
C ASP A 679 35.92 7.40 -13.28
N ALA A 680 35.44 6.67 -12.27
CA ALA A 680 34.75 5.38 -12.46
C ALA A 680 33.26 5.54 -12.84
N ALA A 681 32.69 6.75 -12.77
CA ALA A 681 31.25 6.96 -12.98
C ALA A 681 30.79 6.46 -14.36
N ALA A 682 31.55 6.75 -15.43
CA ALA A 682 31.20 6.34 -16.79
C ALA A 682 31.16 4.81 -17.01
N GLU A 683 31.87 4.04 -16.17
CA GLU A 683 31.96 2.58 -16.28
C GLU A 683 31.09 1.85 -15.26
N ARG A 684 30.76 2.49 -14.13
CA ARG A 684 30.15 1.84 -12.96
C ARG A 684 28.83 2.45 -12.48
N LEU A 685 28.36 3.54 -13.07
CA LEU A 685 27.14 4.23 -12.65
C LEU A 685 26.14 4.32 -13.81
N VAL A 686 24.86 4.11 -13.52
CA VAL A 686 23.73 4.40 -14.41
C VAL A 686 22.75 5.28 -13.63
N ARG A 687 22.61 6.53 -14.06
CA ARG A 687 21.78 7.55 -13.41
C ARG A 687 20.38 7.51 -13.99
N VAL A 688 19.41 7.02 -13.22
CA VAL A 688 18.05 6.74 -13.69
C VAL A 688 17.12 7.89 -13.33
N VAL A 689 16.30 8.30 -14.30
CA VAL A 689 15.10 9.11 -14.08
C VAL A 689 13.87 8.30 -14.45
N ALA A 690 12.92 8.19 -13.53
CA ALA A 690 11.65 7.51 -13.77
C ALA A 690 10.55 8.52 -14.10
N VAL A 691 9.56 8.11 -14.89
CA VAL A 691 8.40 8.94 -15.25
C VAL A 691 7.11 8.13 -15.27
N HIS A 692 5.98 8.83 -15.23
CA HIS A 692 4.66 8.23 -15.39
C HIS A 692 4.43 7.77 -16.85
N THR A 693 3.99 6.52 -17.03
CA THR A 693 3.82 5.93 -18.37
C THR A 693 2.52 6.38 -19.04
N GLY A 694 1.39 6.28 -18.34
CA GLY A 694 0.07 6.71 -18.82
C GLY A 694 -0.16 8.22 -18.92
N TRP A 695 0.83 9.07 -18.63
CA TRP A 695 0.69 10.54 -18.72
C TRP A 695 1.74 11.19 -19.65
N PRO A 696 1.65 10.94 -20.98
CA PRO A 696 2.49 11.62 -21.97
C PRO A 696 2.50 13.14 -21.82
N GLY A 697 3.69 13.73 -21.75
CA GLY A 697 3.93 15.16 -21.58
C GLY A 697 4.37 15.55 -20.16
N LEU A 698 4.04 14.75 -19.13
CA LEU A 698 4.45 15.02 -17.76
C LEU A 698 5.99 14.96 -17.62
N GLU A 699 6.65 14.07 -18.37
CA GLU A 699 8.11 13.91 -18.37
C GLU A 699 8.86 15.18 -18.78
N GLN A 700 8.22 16.09 -19.54
CA GLN A 700 8.85 17.35 -19.94
C GLN A 700 9.12 18.23 -18.72
N HIS A 701 8.24 18.18 -17.72
CA HIS A 701 8.41 18.91 -16.46
C HIS A 701 9.46 18.27 -15.56
N VAL A 702 9.87 17.03 -15.82
CA VAL A 702 11.02 16.38 -15.15
C VAL A 702 12.31 16.74 -15.88
N LEU A 703 12.41 16.42 -17.18
CA LEU A 703 13.64 16.49 -17.96
C LEU A 703 14.05 17.93 -18.34
N ARG A 704 13.05 18.75 -18.68
CA ARG A 704 13.22 20.11 -19.23
C ARG A 704 12.61 21.18 -18.30
N SER A 705 12.67 20.92 -16.99
CA SER A 705 12.13 21.76 -15.92
C SER A 705 12.72 23.18 -15.89
N PRO A 706 11.94 24.23 -16.22
CA PRO A 706 12.41 25.61 -16.13
C PRO A 706 12.69 26.04 -14.70
N LEU A 707 11.93 25.56 -13.71
CA LEU A 707 12.16 25.90 -12.30
C LEU A 707 13.44 25.25 -11.76
N ALA A 708 13.69 23.98 -12.10
CA ALA A 708 14.95 23.31 -11.72
C ALA A 708 16.16 23.98 -12.38
N PHE A 709 16.03 24.45 -13.62
CA PHE A 709 17.11 25.19 -14.32
C PHE A 709 17.58 26.42 -13.53
N LEU A 710 16.67 27.12 -12.83
CA LEU A 710 17.04 28.30 -12.03
C LEU A 710 18.01 27.95 -10.90
N THR A 711 17.91 26.73 -10.36
CA THR A 711 18.77 26.22 -9.29
C THR A 711 20.03 25.54 -9.83
N LEU A 712 19.91 24.71 -10.87
CA LEU A 712 21.01 23.91 -11.42
C LEU A 712 21.92 24.68 -12.40
N GLY A 713 21.39 25.71 -13.06
CA GLY A 713 22.05 26.40 -14.18
C GLY A 713 22.11 25.58 -15.48
N ARG A 714 21.46 24.42 -15.52
CA ARG A 714 21.35 23.48 -16.65
C ARG A 714 20.05 22.68 -16.55
N MET A 715 19.68 21.97 -17.61
CA MET A 715 18.49 21.13 -17.56
C MET A 715 18.74 19.85 -16.75
N PRO A 716 17.76 19.37 -15.96
CA PRO A 716 17.90 18.10 -15.22
C PRO A 716 18.34 16.92 -16.09
N GLN A 717 17.85 16.85 -17.34
CA GLN A 717 18.18 15.76 -18.27
C GLN A 717 19.70 15.48 -18.40
N GLU A 718 20.55 16.50 -18.22
CA GLU A 718 22.01 16.36 -18.33
C GLU A 718 22.64 15.53 -17.19
N SER A 719 21.87 15.20 -16.14
CA SER A 719 22.28 14.35 -15.02
C SER A 719 21.94 12.87 -15.19
N PHE A 720 21.23 12.48 -16.25
CA PHE A 720 20.70 11.13 -16.39
C PHE A 720 21.38 10.36 -17.54
N ASP A 721 21.40 9.03 -17.42
CA ASP A 721 21.86 8.08 -18.45
C ASP A 721 20.71 7.19 -18.93
N ALA A 722 19.69 6.98 -18.09
CA ALA A 722 18.56 6.11 -18.39
C ALA A 722 17.22 6.75 -18.03
N TYR A 723 16.21 6.47 -18.84
CA TYR A 723 14.83 6.90 -18.74
C TYR A 723 13.94 5.69 -18.50
N ALA A 724 13.30 5.64 -17.34
CA ALA A 724 12.52 4.50 -16.87
C ALA A 724 11.01 4.75 -16.93
N VAL A 725 10.27 3.76 -17.41
CA VAL A 725 8.79 3.70 -17.45
C VAL A 725 8.29 2.40 -16.83
N THR A 726 6.99 2.32 -16.55
CA THR A 726 6.33 1.05 -16.21
C THR A 726 5.88 0.30 -17.48
N GLY A 727 5.51 -0.96 -17.29
CA GLY A 727 5.03 -1.89 -18.30
C GLY A 727 3.85 -2.73 -17.84
N TYR A 728 3.04 -2.22 -16.91
CA TYR A 728 1.82 -2.90 -16.50
C TYR A 728 0.82 -3.00 -17.66
N PHE A 729 0.24 -4.19 -17.83
CA PHE A 729 -0.87 -4.42 -18.75
C PHE A 729 -2.01 -5.17 -18.05
N SER A 730 -3.23 -4.71 -18.26
CA SER A 730 -4.46 -5.26 -17.66
C SER A 730 -5.58 -5.40 -18.70
N HIS A 731 -6.76 -5.86 -18.24
CA HIS A 731 -8.01 -5.47 -18.87
C HIS A 731 -8.48 -4.21 -18.15
N ASP A 732 -9.01 -3.21 -18.86
CA ASP A 732 -9.47 -1.97 -18.24
C ASP A 732 -10.32 -2.27 -16.98
N HIS A 733 -9.88 -1.76 -15.82
CA HIS A 733 -10.51 -2.02 -14.52
C HIS A 733 -11.73 -1.10 -14.32
N GLY A 734 -12.67 -1.53 -13.49
CA GLY A 734 -13.74 -0.66 -12.97
C GLY A 734 -14.95 -0.44 -13.89
N ASP A 735 -14.92 -0.93 -15.14
CA ASP A 735 -16.11 -0.93 -15.99
C ASP A 735 -17.06 -2.07 -15.61
N ALA A 736 -18.22 -1.72 -15.07
CA ALA A 736 -19.26 -2.66 -14.68
C ALA A 736 -19.73 -3.55 -15.86
N GLU A 737 -19.66 -3.05 -17.10
CA GLU A 737 -20.00 -3.84 -18.29
C GLU A 737 -18.97 -4.96 -18.54
N THR A 738 -17.69 -4.65 -18.44
CA THR A 738 -16.58 -5.61 -18.55
C THR A 738 -16.66 -6.69 -17.48
N VAL A 739 -16.88 -6.33 -16.21
CA VAL A 739 -17.01 -7.31 -15.13
C VAL A 739 -18.24 -8.19 -15.33
N ALA A 740 -19.38 -7.62 -15.73
CA ALA A 740 -20.58 -8.38 -16.05
C ALA A 740 -20.35 -9.38 -17.20
N ALA A 741 -19.60 -8.96 -18.23
CA ALA A 741 -19.22 -9.84 -19.34
C ALA A 741 -18.31 -10.98 -18.87
N ILE A 742 -17.31 -10.72 -18.02
CA ILE A 742 -16.45 -11.76 -17.44
C ILE A 742 -17.31 -12.75 -16.64
N ARG A 743 -18.23 -12.28 -15.79
CA ARG A 743 -19.16 -13.14 -15.03
C ARG A 743 -20.00 -14.04 -15.94
N ASP A 744 -20.54 -13.51 -17.04
CA ASP A 744 -21.24 -14.32 -18.06
C ASP A 744 -20.33 -15.38 -18.67
N TRP A 745 -19.07 -15.03 -18.98
CA TRP A 745 -18.11 -16.00 -19.50
C TRP A 745 -17.80 -17.10 -18.51
N LEU A 746 -17.68 -16.80 -17.21
CA LEU A 746 -17.47 -17.80 -16.17
C LEU A 746 -18.66 -18.77 -16.09
N ASP A 747 -19.90 -18.26 -16.17
CA ASP A 747 -21.11 -19.10 -16.15
C ASP A 747 -21.17 -20.03 -17.36
N ARG A 748 -20.91 -19.51 -18.55
CA ARG A 748 -20.89 -20.28 -19.78
C ARG A 748 -19.75 -21.31 -19.81
N ALA A 749 -18.59 -20.96 -19.27
CA ALA A 749 -17.43 -21.85 -19.19
C ALA A 749 -17.70 -23.03 -18.24
N GLU A 750 -18.25 -22.78 -17.05
CA GLU A 750 -18.59 -23.84 -16.10
C GLU A 750 -19.69 -24.77 -16.66
N ALA A 751 -20.71 -24.20 -17.32
CA ALA A 751 -21.75 -24.99 -17.98
C ALA A 751 -21.16 -25.90 -19.08
N ALA A 752 -20.19 -25.40 -19.85
CA ALA A 752 -19.49 -26.19 -20.86
C ALA A 752 -18.64 -27.30 -20.25
N ALA A 753 -17.91 -27.03 -19.16
CA ALA A 753 -17.12 -28.02 -18.43
C ALA A 753 -18.00 -29.15 -17.88
N ARG A 754 -19.17 -28.82 -17.32
CA ARG A 754 -20.15 -29.81 -16.83
C ARG A 754 -20.65 -30.71 -17.96
N ALA A 755 -21.05 -30.11 -19.08
CA ALA A 755 -21.54 -30.86 -20.24
C ALA A 755 -20.45 -31.80 -20.81
N ALA A 756 -19.18 -31.36 -20.85
CA ALA A 756 -18.06 -32.18 -21.27
C ALA A 756 -17.82 -33.38 -20.34
N GLY A 757 -17.77 -33.16 -19.03
CA GLY A 757 -17.61 -34.24 -18.05
C GLY A 757 -18.75 -35.26 -18.08
N GLU A 758 -20.00 -34.80 -18.27
CA GLU A 758 -21.15 -35.69 -18.45
C GLU A 758 -21.06 -36.51 -19.75
N ALA A 759 -20.55 -35.92 -20.83
CA ALA A 759 -20.33 -36.61 -22.09
C ALA A 759 -19.23 -37.69 -21.99
N GLU A 760 -18.25 -37.51 -21.11
CA GLU A 760 -17.24 -38.52 -20.75
C GLU A 760 -17.78 -39.61 -19.81
N GLY A 761 -19.03 -39.49 -19.37
CA GLY A 761 -19.68 -40.44 -18.45
C GLY A 761 -19.31 -40.25 -16.98
N LEU A 762 -18.70 -39.10 -16.63
CA LEU A 762 -18.40 -38.75 -15.24
C LEU A 762 -19.69 -38.42 -14.48
N SER A 763 -19.72 -38.74 -13.19
CA SER A 763 -20.84 -38.41 -12.31
C SER A 763 -20.40 -38.22 -10.86
N ARG A 764 -21.23 -37.52 -10.07
CA ARG A 764 -21.01 -37.28 -8.63
C ARG A 764 -19.64 -36.61 -8.37
N VAL A 765 -18.78 -37.24 -7.57
CA VAL A 765 -17.48 -36.70 -7.15
C VAL A 765 -16.59 -36.46 -8.36
N ALA A 766 -16.48 -37.43 -9.27
CA ALA A 766 -15.64 -37.31 -10.46
C ALA A 766 -16.08 -36.17 -11.39
N LEU A 767 -17.39 -35.95 -11.54
CA LEU A 767 -17.90 -34.80 -12.30
C LEU A 767 -17.61 -33.47 -11.61
N ARG A 768 -17.70 -33.40 -10.27
CA ARG A 768 -17.37 -32.19 -9.52
C ARG A 768 -15.89 -31.84 -9.60
N GLU A 769 -15.02 -32.84 -9.48
CA GLU A 769 -13.57 -32.68 -9.63
C GLU A 769 -13.22 -32.21 -11.05
N TYR A 770 -13.81 -32.84 -12.08
CA TYR A 770 -13.64 -32.41 -13.47
C TYR A 770 -14.12 -30.97 -13.70
N VAL A 771 -15.31 -30.60 -13.21
CA VAL A 771 -15.81 -29.23 -13.34
C VAL A 771 -14.91 -28.24 -12.60
N ALA A 772 -14.44 -28.55 -11.39
CA ALA A 772 -13.53 -27.68 -10.66
C ALA A 772 -12.20 -27.44 -11.40
N GLU A 773 -11.67 -28.46 -12.08
CA GLU A 773 -10.45 -28.38 -12.89
C GLU A 773 -10.65 -27.58 -14.19
N HIS A 774 -11.83 -27.72 -14.84
CA HIS A 774 -12.09 -27.19 -16.18
C HIS A 774 -13.01 -25.96 -16.23
N ARG A 775 -13.53 -25.47 -15.10
CA ARG A 775 -14.54 -24.38 -15.04
C ARG A 775 -14.13 -23.07 -15.71
N PHE A 776 -12.82 -22.83 -15.87
CA PHE A 776 -12.30 -21.58 -16.43
C PHE A 776 -11.78 -21.70 -17.87
N ASP A 777 -11.61 -22.92 -18.39
CA ASP A 777 -10.90 -23.15 -19.64
C ASP A 777 -11.43 -22.31 -20.81
N ARG A 778 -12.76 -22.26 -20.97
CA ARG A 778 -13.39 -21.50 -22.06
C ARG A 778 -13.35 -19.99 -21.84
N ALA A 779 -13.30 -19.52 -20.59
CA ALA A 779 -13.24 -18.10 -20.28
C ALA A 779 -11.83 -17.53 -20.51
N PHE A 780 -10.77 -18.33 -20.36
CA PHE A 780 -9.39 -17.88 -20.64
C PHE A 780 -9.18 -17.37 -22.06
N ALA A 781 -9.83 -17.97 -23.07
CA ALA A 781 -9.69 -17.53 -24.46
C ALA A 781 -10.33 -16.15 -24.72
N ALA A 782 -11.47 -15.87 -24.08
CA ALA A 782 -12.12 -14.56 -24.14
C ALA A 782 -11.29 -13.51 -23.40
N MET A 783 -10.79 -13.86 -22.20
CA MET A 783 -9.92 -13.00 -21.40
C MET A 783 -8.60 -12.68 -22.08
N GLU A 784 -8.00 -13.67 -22.74
CA GLU A 784 -6.79 -13.47 -23.55
C GLU A 784 -7.03 -12.42 -24.64
N THR A 785 -8.17 -12.49 -25.33
CA THR A 785 -8.51 -11.52 -26.38
C THR A 785 -8.71 -10.14 -25.76
N LEU A 786 -9.46 -10.04 -24.66
CA LEU A 786 -9.71 -8.78 -23.97
C LEU A 786 -8.40 -8.06 -23.63
N VAL A 787 -7.50 -8.69 -22.88
CA VAL A 787 -6.22 -8.09 -22.46
C VAL A 787 -5.36 -7.67 -23.65
N ARG A 788 -5.40 -8.42 -24.75
CA ARG A 788 -4.66 -8.10 -25.98
C ARG A 788 -5.23 -6.91 -26.72
N GLU A 789 -6.54 -6.71 -26.66
CA GLU A 789 -7.23 -5.65 -27.38
C GLU A 789 -7.33 -4.35 -26.58
N THR A 790 -7.15 -4.42 -25.25
CA THR A 790 -7.11 -3.28 -24.33
C THR A 790 -5.68 -2.98 -23.88
N GLY A 791 -5.33 -3.24 -22.61
CA GLY A 791 -4.12 -2.76 -21.96
C GLY A 791 -2.84 -3.09 -22.73
N LEU A 792 -2.70 -4.32 -23.24
CA LEU A 792 -1.49 -4.69 -23.99
C LEU A 792 -1.33 -3.88 -25.29
N ARG A 793 -2.42 -3.65 -26.02
CA ARG A 793 -2.39 -2.85 -27.27
C ARG A 793 -1.97 -1.42 -26.96
N THR A 794 -2.58 -0.80 -25.96
CA THR A 794 -2.25 0.57 -25.55
C THR A 794 -0.77 0.70 -25.20
N MET A 795 -0.22 -0.24 -24.43
CA MET A 795 1.20 -0.23 -24.08
C MET A 795 2.10 -0.38 -25.31
N THR A 796 1.82 -1.36 -26.18
CA THR A 796 2.70 -1.73 -27.30
C THR A 796 2.58 -0.82 -28.52
N GLU A 797 1.41 -0.21 -28.76
CA GLU A 797 1.14 0.60 -29.94
C GLU A 797 1.17 2.11 -29.65
N GLU A 798 0.98 2.53 -28.40
CA GLU A 798 0.89 3.96 -28.03
C GLU A 798 1.97 4.39 -27.03
N TYR A 799 1.93 3.88 -25.79
CA TYR A 799 2.75 4.44 -24.71
C TYR A 799 4.24 4.11 -24.83
N TRP A 800 4.63 2.84 -25.04
CA TRP A 800 6.05 2.52 -25.20
C TRP A 800 6.68 3.14 -26.45
N PRO A 801 6.01 3.17 -27.63
CA PRO A 801 6.52 3.90 -28.79
C PRO A 801 6.72 5.41 -28.54
N TYR A 802 5.80 6.06 -27.79
CA TYR A 802 5.93 7.46 -27.40
C TYR A 802 7.16 7.68 -26.51
N HIS A 803 7.24 6.93 -25.41
CA HIS A 803 8.33 7.07 -24.43
C HIS A 803 9.69 6.66 -25.00
N GLY A 804 9.73 5.64 -25.85
CA GLY A 804 10.94 5.25 -26.59
C GLY A 804 11.40 6.32 -27.58
N ALA A 805 10.51 7.17 -28.09
CA ALA A 805 10.89 8.35 -28.87
C ALA A 805 11.44 9.48 -27.99
N VAL A 806 10.84 9.73 -26.82
CA VAL A 806 11.33 10.72 -25.85
C VAL A 806 12.73 10.36 -25.35
N ALA A 807 12.93 9.11 -24.91
CA ALA A 807 14.23 8.64 -24.44
C ALA A 807 15.31 8.81 -25.52
N ARG A 808 14.99 8.47 -26.79
CA ARG A 808 15.90 8.65 -27.91
C ARG A 808 16.21 10.11 -28.22
N GLU A 809 15.23 11.01 -28.11
CA GLU A 809 15.44 12.46 -28.27
C GLU A 809 16.33 13.03 -27.14
N ALA A 810 16.19 12.49 -25.93
CA ALA A 810 16.99 12.87 -24.77
C ALA A 810 18.37 12.18 -24.71
N GLU A 811 18.67 11.27 -25.65
CA GLU A 811 19.88 10.42 -25.66
C GLU A 811 20.02 9.55 -24.40
N LEU A 812 18.89 9.11 -23.84
CA LEU A 812 18.81 8.25 -22.64
C LEU A 812 18.48 6.80 -23.02
N ASP A 813 18.98 5.86 -22.22
CA ASP A 813 18.64 4.45 -22.32
C ASP A 813 17.18 4.23 -21.90
N PHE A 814 16.37 3.63 -22.78
CA PHE A 814 14.98 3.33 -22.46
C PHE A 814 14.88 2.02 -21.69
N ILE A 815 14.55 2.11 -20.40
CA ILE A 815 14.49 0.98 -19.45
C ILE A 815 13.12 0.92 -18.77
N MET A 816 12.81 -0.21 -18.13
CA MET A 816 11.56 -0.41 -17.41
C MET A 816 11.84 -0.55 -15.91
N TYR A 817 11.16 0.24 -15.07
CA TYR A 817 11.27 0.11 -13.62
C TYR A 817 10.37 -0.99 -13.06
N GLU A 818 9.19 -1.21 -13.64
CA GLU A 818 8.23 -2.24 -13.22
C GLU A 818 7.45 -2.76 -14.43
N GLY A 819 7.33 -4.08 -14.59
CA GLY A 819 6.74 -4.67 -15.78
C GLY A 819 6.04 -5.99 -15.50
N GLY A 820 4.84 -6.15 -16.03
CA GLY A 820 4.09 -7.39 -15.89
C GLY A 820 2.59 -7.24 -15.99
N SER A 821 1.90 -8.33 -15.67
CA SER A 821 0.44 -8.34 -15.66
C SER A 821 -0.11 -7.64 -14.43
N HIS A 822 -1.06 -6.75 -14.68
CA HIS A 822 -1.95 -6.16 -13.69
C HIS A 822 -3.39 -6.66 -13.91
N VAL A 823 -3.55 -7.95 -14.22
CA VAL A 823 -4.87 -8.56 -14.39
C VAL A 823 -5.40 -8.95 -13.01
N SER A 824 -6.11 -8.03 -12.37
CA SER A 824 -6.72 -8.15 -11.04
C SER A 824 -8.16 -7.63 -11.03
N SER A 825 -8.88 -7.91 -9.94
CA SER A 825 -10.24 -7.39 -9.76
C SER A 825 -10.20 -5.93 -9.36
N GLY A 826 -11.23 -5.16 -9.73
CA GLY A 826 -11.45 -3.82 -9.17
C GLY A 826 -11.98 -3.90 -7.73
N MET A 827 -11.87 -2.80 -6.98
CA MET A 827 -12.25 -2.72 -5.56
C MET A 827 -13.70 -3.15 -5.30
N ALA A 828 -14.63 -2.77 -6.18
CA ALA A 828 -16.06 -3.13 -6.07
C ALA A 828 -16.33 -4.65 -6.14
N ASP A 829 -15.41 -5.42 -6.72
CA ASP A 829 -15.55 -6.86 -6.96
C ASP A 829 -14.45 -7.67 -6.25
N ILE A 830 -13.65 -7.03 -5.38
CA ILE A 830 -12.45 -7.63 -4.77
C ILE A 830 -12.75 -8.86 -3.89
N ASP A 831 -13.96 -8.91 -3.31
CA ASP A 831 -14.44 -10.01 -2.48
C ASP A 831 -15.25 -11.06 -3.26
N ASP A 832 -15.27 -10.99 -4.60
CA ASP A 832 -15.80 -12.07 -5.44
C ASP A 832 -14.75 -13.20 -5.55
N ASP A 833 -14.84 -14.17 -4.63
CA ASP A 833 -13.94 -15.33 -4.57
C ASP A 833 -13.79 -16.06 -5.92
N ARG A 834 -14.89 -16.14 -6.71
CA ARG A 834 -14.88 -16.87 -7.98
C ARG A 834 -14.14 -16.08 -9.05
N LEU A 835 -14.32 -14.76 -9.08
CA LEU A 835 -13.56 -13.88 -9.96
C LEU A 835 -12.08 -13.88 -9.58
N THR A 836 -11.78 -13.78 -8.28
CA THR A 836 -10.41 -13.88 -7.75
C THR A 836 -9.75 -15.19 -8.16
N ASP A 837 -10.40 -16.34 -7.93
CA ASP A 837 -9.92 -17.65 -8.36
C ASP A 837 -9.62 -17.71 -9.87
N PHE A 838 -10.51 -17.12 -10.68
CA PHE A 838 -10.35 -17.08 -12.14
C PHE A 838 -9.14 -16.24 -12.55
N LEU A 839 -9.01 -15.03 -12.01
CA LEU A 839 -7.93 -14.11 -12.35
C LEU A 839 -6.58 -14.66 -11.89
N ILE A 840 -6.50 -15.24 -10.69
CA ILE A 840 -5.30 -15.94 -10.23
C ILE A 840 -4.96 -17.08 -11.20
N ALA A 841 -5.93 -17.91 -11.58
CA ALA A 841 -5.67 -19.02 -12.52
C ALA A 841 -5.21 -18.53 -13.90
N PHE A 842 -5.80 -17.44 -14.41
CA PHE A 842 -5.43 -16.82 -15.69
C PHE A 842 -3.99 -16.26 -15.65
N ASN A 843 -3.60 -15.62 -14.54
CA ASN A 843 -2.27 -15.04 -14.33
C ASN A 843 -1.12 -16.06 -14.35
N TYR A 844 -1.39 -17.37 -14.28
CA TYR A 844 -0.37 -18.42 -14.42
C TYR A 844 -0.70 -19.43 -15.52
N SER A 845 -1.51 -19.02 -16.50
CA SER A 845 -1.93 -19.84 -17.64
C SER A 845 -0.96 -19.77 -18.84
N PRO A 846 -1.07 -20.67 -19.83
CA PRO A 846 -0.40 -20.51 -21.11
C PRO A 846 -0.79 -19.22 -21.86
N GLU A 847 -2.02 -18.74 -21.70
CA GLU A 847 -2.56 -17.52 -22.32
C GLU A 847 -1.79 -16.27 -21.89
N ILE A 848 -1.59 -16.10 -20.58
CA ILE A 848 -0.81 -14.97 -20.09
C ILE A 848 0.66 -15.07 -20.51
N ALA A 849 1.22 -16.28 -20.60
CA ALA A 849 2.59 -16.46 -21.10
C ALA A 849 2.72 -16.01 -22.56
N GLY A 850 1.69 -16.28 -23.38
CA GLY A 850 1.58 -15.72 -24.71
C GLY A 850 1.43 -14.20 -24.73
N ILE A 851 0.78 -13.59 -23.74
CA ILE A 851 0.65 -12.12 -23.60
C ILE A 851 2.00 -11.50 -23.20
N TYR A 852 2.70 -12.09 -22.22
CA TYR A 852 4.04 -11.66 -21.81
C TYR A 852 5.03 -11.69 -22.97
N ARG A 853 5.00 -12.73 -23.82
CA ARG A 853 5.86 -12.78 -25.01
C ARG A 853 5.61 -11.58 -25.92
N ASP A 854 4.36 -11.26 -26.19
CA ASP A 854 4.01 -10.16 -27.07
C ASP A 854 4.33 -8.79 -26.42
N ALA A 855 4.20 -8.67 -25.10
CA ALA A 855 4.66 -7.52 -24.33
C ALA A 855 6.18 -7.33 -24.45
N LEU A 856 6.96 -8.39 -24.25
CA LEU A 856 8.42 -8.37 -24.35
C LEU A 856 8.90 -8.04 -25.77
N ASP A 857 8.25 -8.61 -26.79
CA ASP A 857 8.53 -8.31 -28.20
C ASP A 857 8.20 -6.84 -28.52
N GLY A 858 7.06 -6.34 -28.05
CA GLY A 858 6.65 -4.95 -28.20
C GLY A 858 7.58 -3.96 -27.50
N TRP A 859 8.05 -4.31 -26.30
CA TRP A 859 9.06 -3.55 -25.55
C TRP A 859 10.37 -3.42 -26.34
N SER A 860 10.91 -4.55 -26.83
CA SER A 860 12.11 -4.54 -27.68
C SER A 860 11.89 -3.73 -28.97
N ALA A 861 10.71 -3.82 -29.58
CA ALA A 861 10.37 -3.08 -30.81
C ALA A 861 10.29 -1.56 -30.58
N ALA A 862 9.86 -1.11 -29.39
CA ALA A 862 9.86 0.30 -29.01
C ALA A 862 11.28 0.86 -28.74
N GLY A 863 12.30 0.00 -28.73
CA GLY A 863 13.69 0.35 -28.42
C GLY A 863 14.04 0.21 -26.94
N GLY A 864 13.19 -0.48 -26.17
CA GLY A 864 13.45 -0.81 -24.78
C GLY A 864 14.62 -1.78 -24.64
N ARG A 865 15.43 -1.59 -23.60
CA ARG A 865 16.63 -2.41 -23.31
C ARG A 865 16.37 -3.34 -22.13
N LEU A 866 16.52 -2.82 -20.91
CA LEU A 866 16.33 -3.57 -19.67
C LEU A 866 14.83 -3.64 -19.32
N PHE A 867 14.29 -4.85 -19.23
CA PHE A 867 12.93 -5.10 -18.75
C PHE A 867 13.00 -5.60 -17.30
N ASN A 868 12.46 -4.83 -16.35
CA ASN A 868 12.32 -5.26 -14.97
C ASN A 868 10.97 -5.95 -14.76
N ALA A 869 10.98 -7.27 -14.55
CA ALA A 869 9.77 -7.95 -14.08
C ALA A 869 9.49 -7.50 -12.65
N PHE A 870 8.26 -7.03 -12.39
CA PHE A 870 7.94 -6.27 -11.17
C PHE A 870 8.47 -6.94 -9.89
N VAL A 871 8.07 -8.18 -9.61
CA VAL A 871 8.60 -8.93 -8.47
C VAL A 871 8.91 -10.39 -8.82
N ASP A 872 9.99 -10.91 -8.23
CA ASP A 872 10.49 -12.26 -8.43
C ASP A 872 9.52 -13.33 -7.91
N VAL A 873 9.23 -13.35 -6.60
CA VAL A 873 8.47 -14.41 -5.93
C VAL A 873 7.50 -13.81 -4.92
N ALA A 874 6.20 -13.87 -5.22
CA ALA A 874 5.15 -13.33 -4.36
C ALA A 874 3.88 -14.20 -4.42
N PRO A 875 3.13 -14.37 -3.32
CA PRO A 875 1.88 -15.10 -3.36
C PRO A 875 0.82 -14.30 -4.15
N PRO A 876 -0.05 -14.98 -4.92
CA PRO A 876 -1.22 -14.32 -5.47
C PRO A 876 -2.26 -14.10 -4.38
N SER A 877 -3.02 -13.01 -4.48
CA SER A 877 -4.12 -12.67 -3.57
C SER A 877 -5.29 -12.07 -4.34
N LYS A 878 -6.37 -11.70 -3.63
CA LYS A 878 -7.48 -10.95 -4.22
C LYS A 878 -7.03 -9.61 -4.82
N TRP A 879 -5.99 -9.00 -4.25
CA TRP A 879 -5.42 -7.72 -4.69
C TRP A 879 -4.62 -7.83 -5.98
N GLY A 880 -4.06 -9.00 -6.29
CA GLY A 880 -3.31 -9.18 -7.53
C GLY A 880 -2.41 -10.41 -7.56
N SER A 881 -1.71 -10.57 -8.68
CA SER A 881 -0.82 -11.69 -8.94
C SER A 881 0.51 -11.18 -9.50
N TRP A 882 1.27 -10.47 -8.67
CA TRP A 882 2.51 -9.77 -9.02
C TRP A 882 3.70 -10.70 -9.28
N GLY A 883 3.80 -11.78 -8.51
CA GLY A 883 4.89 -12.75 -8.57
C GLY A 883 5.13 -13.31 -9.97
N ALA A 884 6.38 -13.31 -10.42
CA ALA A 884 6.79 -14.16 -11.54
C ALA A 884 6.70 -15.65 -11.14
N LEU A 885 6.97 -15.96 -9.87
CA LEU A 885 6.68 -17.23 -9.20
C LEU A 885 5.77 -17.00 -7.98
N ARG A 886 4.94 -17.99 -7.64
CA ARG A 886 4.07 -17.94 -6.45
C ARG A 886 4.78 -18.36 -5.15
N HIS A 887 5.81 -19.19 -5.28
CA HIS A 887 6.68 -19.70 -4.23
C HIS A 887 7.94 -20.32 -4.88
N LEU A 888 9.00 -20.59 -4.10
CA LEU A 888 10.29 -21.05 -4.64
C LEU A 888 10.30 -22.39 -5.41
N LEU A 889 9.25 -23.21 -5.28
CA LEU A 889 9.09 -24.46 -6.02
C LEU A 889 8.06 -24.37 -7.15
N ASP A 890 7.52 -23.18 -7.40
CA ASP A 890 6.56 -22.97 -8.47
C ASP A 890 7.22 -23.21 -9.85
N ALA A 891 6.40 -23.70 -10.78
CA ALA A 891 6.75 -23.95 -12.16
C ALA A 891 5.53 -23.58 -13.02
N ASN A 892 5.59 -22.39 -13.61
CA ASN A 892 4.48 -21.81 -14.33
C ASN A 892 4.91 -21.26 -15.72
N PRO A 893 3.98 -21.17 -16.69
CA PRO A 893 4.27 -20.68 -18.04
C PRO A 893 4.78 -19.23 -18.12
N ARG A 894 4.38 -18.35 -17.20
CA ARG A 894 4.83 -16.95 -17.15
C ARG A 894 6.34 -16.89 -16.88
N TRP A 895 6.81 -17.60 -15.86
CA TRP A 895 8.23 -17.74 -15.55
C TRP A 895 9.02 -18.32 -16.73
N ASP A 896 8.48 -19.36 -17.38
CA ASP A 896 9.14 -19.99 -18.53
C ASP A 896 9.37 -18.99 -19.70
N VAL A 897 8.43 -18.07 -19.96
CA VAL A 897 8.57 -17.03 -20.99
C VAL A 897 9.54 -15.93 -20.58
N LEU A 898 9.49 -15.47 -19.33
CA LEU A 898 10.47 -14.50 -18.82
C LEU A 898 11.89 -15.05 -18.94
N MET A 899 12.14 -16.28 -18.49
CA MET A 899 13.46 -16.89 -18.57
C MET A 899 13.91 -17.19 -20.01
N ALA A 900 12.98 -17.50 -20.91
CA ALA A 900 13.31 -17.63 -22.33
C ALA A 900 13.75 -16.29 -22.94
N HIS A 901 13.07 -15.19 -22.60
CA HIS A 901 13.51 -13.84 -23.00
C HIS A 901 14.85 -13.49 -22.37
N ASN A 902 15.03 -13.72 -21.06
CA ASN A 902 16.28 -13.49 -20.36
C ASN A 902 17.48 -14.16 -21.04
N ALA A 903 17.27 -15.36 -21.59
CA ALA A 903 18.30 -16.15 -22.24
C ALA A 903 18.56 -15.78 -23.72
N SER A 904 17.67 -15.02 -24.37
CA SER A 904 17.72 -14.86 -25.83
C SER A 904 17.47 -13.44 -26.36
N ALA A 905 17.03 -12.52 -25.52
CA ALA A 905 16.87 -11.13 -25.92
C ALA A 905 18.24 -10.52 -26.28
N PRO A 906 18.26 -9.52 -27.17
CA PRO A 906 19.46 -8.73 -27.45
C PRO A 906 20.05 -8.21 -26.14
N VAL A 907 21.36 -7.98 -26.11
CA VAL A 907 22.09 -7.36 -24.98
C VAL A 907 23.19 -6.40 -25.47
N GLU A 908 23.32 -6.22 -26.78
CA GLU A 908 24.40 -5.48 -27.45
C GLU A 908 24.31 -3.96 -27.27
N TRP A 909 23.36 -3.46 -26.47
CA TRP A 909 23.34 -2.06 -26.07
C TRP A 909 24.49 -1.70 -25.13
N GLU A 910 25.15 -2.70 -24.54
CA GLU A 910 26.30 -2.53 -23.67
C GLU A 910 27.28 -3.70 -23.80
N ASP A 911 28.56 -3.41 -24.04
CA ASP A 911 29.61 -4.42 -24.05
C ASP A 911 30.06 -4.75 -22.61
N ARG A 912 29.95 -6.03 -22.20
CA ARG A 912 30.42 -6.52 -20.89
C ARG A 912 31.55 -7.53 -21.04
N ALA A 913 32.38 -7.64 -20.01
CA ALA A 913 33.44 -8.63 -20.02
C ALA A 913 32.83 -10.04 -19.87
N PRO A 914 33.38 -11.07 -20.55
CA PRO A 914 32.91 -12.44 -20.37
C PRO A 914 32.98 -12.86 -18.90
N GLY A 915 31.86 -13.36 -18.36
CA GLY A 915 31.76 -13.76 -16.96
C GLY A 915 31.42 -12.63 -15.98
N THR A 916 31.12 -11.41 -16.45
CA THR A 916 30.64 -10.33 -15.56
C THR A 916 29.42 -10.76 -14.74
N PHE A 917 28.49 -11.51 -15.33
CA PHE A 917 27.28 -12.00 -14.66
C PHE A 917 27.41 -13.44 -14.12
N ALA A 918 28.62 -14.00 -14.06
CA ALA A 918 28.84 -15.35 -13.55
C ALA A 918 28.90 -15.35 -12.02
N GLY A 919 27.74 -15.51 -11.37
CA GLY A 919 27.56 -15.64 -9.92
C GLY A 919 28.34 -16.78 -9.27
N GLY A 920 28.54 -16.68 -7.96
CA GLY A 920 29.08 -17.81 -7.18
C GLY A 920 28.08 -18.95 -7.05
N VAL A 921 28.47 -20.03 -6.40
CA VAL A 921 27.65 -21.25 -6.26
C VAL A 921 27.59 -21.74 -4.81
N THR A 922 26.51 -22.41 -4.45
CA THR A 922 26.43 -23.19 -3.23
C THR A 922 26.65 -24.65 -3.59
N ARG A 923 27.65 -25.31 -2.99
CA ARG A 923 28.00 -26.70 -3.27
C ARG A 923 28.09 -27.52 -2.00
N HIS A 924 27.52 -28.71 -2.06
CA HIS A 924 27.56 -29.69 -0.98
C HIS A 924 28.41 -30.88 -1.40
N ALA A 925 29.25 -31.38 -0.50
CA ALA A 925 29.91 -32.66 -0.63
C ALA A 925 28.89 -33.80 -0.70
N PHE A 926 29.11 -34.75 -1.61
CA PHE A 926 28.29 -35.95 -1.73
C PHE A 926 29.13 -37.17 -1.35
N GLY A 927 28.85 -37.78 -0.20
CA GLY A 927 29.56 -38.97 0.29
C GLY A 927 30.61 -38.65 1.35
N GLU A 928 31.49 -39.62 1.63
CA GLU A 928 32.61 -39.46 2.55
C GLU A 928 33.89 -39.02 1.80
N ASP A 929 34.73 -38.20 2.44
CA ASP A 929 36.05 -37.76 1.94
C ASP A 929 36.00 -37.10 0.54
N ALA A 930 35.06 -36.17 0.33
CA ALA A 930 34.81 -35.52 -0.94
C ALA A 930 35.75 -34.33 -1.23
N GLU A 931 36.00 -34.07 -2.51
CA GLU A 931 36.61 -32.82 -2.97
C GLU A 931 35.51 -31.89 -3.50
N VAL A 932 35.36 -30.72 -2.90
CA VAL A 932 34.41 -29.68 -3.32
C VAL A 932 35.21 -28.45 -3.78
N ARG A 933 35.00 -28.04 -5.02
CA ARG A 933 35.72 -26.90 -5.62
C ARG A 933 34.78 -25.73 -5.87
N GLY A 934 35.22 -24.53 -5.55
CA GLY A 934 34.56 -23.27 -5.87
C GLY A 934 34.83 -22.76 -7.30
N THR A 935 34.19 -21.64 -7.62
CA THR A 935 34.39 -20.73 -8.72
C THR A 935 35.27 -19.55 -8.28
N PRO A 936 35.64 -18.62 -9.19
CA PRO A 936 36.31 -17.37 -8.81
C PRO A 936 35.41 -16.35 -8.08
N ALA A 937 34.08 -16.55 -8.05
CA ALA A 937 33.13 -15.68 -7.37
C ALA A 937 32.89 -16.17 -5.92
N ALA A 938 32.16 -15.38 -5.12
CA ALA A 938 31.87 -15.72 -3.74
C ALA A 938 30.95 -16.95 -3.64
N ASP A 939 31.48 -18.06 -3.16
CA ASP A 939 30.77 -19.34 -3.04
C ASP A 939 30.43 -19.71 -1.60
N VAL A 940 29.59 -20.74 -1.47
CA VAL A 940 29.39 -21.46 -0.20
C VAL A 940 29.72 -22.93 -0.44
N LEU A 941 30.78 -23.44 0.21
CA LEU A 941 31.21 -24.83 0.07
C LEU A 941 31.00 -25.57 1.39
N LEU A 942 30.15 -26.58 1.36
CA LEU A 942 29.79 -27.39 2.52
C LEU A 942 30.35 -28.80 2.36
N GLY A 943 31.23 -29.20 3.28
CA GLY A 943 31.71 -30.56 3.43
C GLY A 943 30.66 -31.49 4.04
N GLY A 944 30.94 -32.78 3.93
CA GLY A 944 30.09 -33.88 4.37
C GLY A 944 30.73 -34.58 5.56
N PRO A 945 30.47 -35.88 5.75
CA PRO A 945 31.22 -36.67 6.70
C PRO A 945 32.63 -37.02 6.20
N GLY A 946 33.61 -37.06 7.09
CA GLY A 946 34.94 -37.62 6.79
C GLY A 946 36.03 -36.55 6.66
N ALA A 947 36.95 -36.74 5.73
CA ALA A 947 38.07 -35.83 5.49
C ALA A 947 37.89 -35.14 4.13
N ASP A 948 37.04 -34.12 4.10
CA ASP A 948 36.72 -33.37 2.90
C ASP A 948 37.82 -32.36 2.54
N ILE A 949 37.94 -32.05 1.25
CA ILE A 949 38.83 -31.01 0.74
C ILE A 949 37.97 -29.92 0.08
N LEU A 950 37.91 -28.75 0.71
CA LEU A 950 37.20 -27.57 0.23
C LEU A 950 38.17 -26.61 -0.46
N ILE A 951 38.02 -26.44 -1.77
CA ILE A 951 38.96 -25.66 -2.60
C ILE A 951 38.33 -24.35 -3.00
N SER A 952 38.74 -23.26 -2.37
CA SER A 952 38.33 -21.89 -2.71
C SER A 952 38.92 -21.49 -4.06
N GLY A 953 38.10 -20.89 -4.92
CA GLY A 953 38.56 -20.31 -6.18
C GLY A 953 38.89 -18.81 -6.09
N GLY A 954 38.51 -18.14 -5.00
CA GLY A 954 38.64 -16.69 -4.80
C GLY A 954 37.35 -16.09 -4.24
N GLY A 955 37.12 -14.79 -4.41
CA GLY A 955 35.78 -14.20 -4.32
C GLY A 955 35.19 -13.95 -2.92
N GLY A 956 35.76 -14.54 -1.86
CA GLY A 956 35.27 -14.37 -0.48
C GLY A 956 34.28 -15.45 -0.05
N ASP A 957 34.72 -16.71 -0.14
CA ASP A 957 33.88 -17.89 0.10
C ASP A 957 33.49 -18.11 1.58
N ALA A 958 32.38 -18.80 1.80
CA ALA A 958 32.02 -19.39 3.10
C ALA A 958 32.23 -20.91 3.05
N LEU A 959 33.13 -21.42 3.89
CA LEU A 959 33.53 -22.82 3.92
C LEU A 959 33.10 -23.47 5.25
N HIS A 960 32.38 -24.58 5.17
CA HIS A 960 32.03 -25.39 6.34
C HIS A 960 32.55 -26.81 6.14
N GLY A 961 33.55 -27.26 6.91
CA GLY A 961 34.13 -28.60 6.74
C GLY A 961 33.14 -29.72 7.07
N GLY A 962 32.26 -29.51 8.05
CA GLY A 962 31.29 -30.52 8.44
C GLY A 962 31.87 -31.47 9.49
N PRO A 963 31.28 -32.67 9.67
CA PRO A 963 31.78 -33.63 10.63
C PRO A 963 32.99 -34.40 10.10
N GLY A 964 34.19 -34.08 10.60
CA GLY A 964 35.34 -34.97 10.48
C GLY A 964 36.68 -34.26 10.60
N ARG A 965 37.59 -34.46 9.63
CA ARG A 965 38.90 -33.81 9.59
C ARG A 965 39.11 -33.20 8.21
N ASP A 966 38.65 -31.98 8.08
CA ASP A 966 38.48 -31.32 6.80
C ASP A 966 39.62 -30.35 6.51
N ARG A 967 39.84 -30.12 5.22
CA ARG A 967 40.92 -29.27 4.73
C ARG A 967 40.39 -28.19 3.78
N ALA A 968 40.69 -26.93 4.09
CA ALA A 968 40.51 -25.83 3.15
C ALA A 968 41.78 -25.59 2.31
N VAL A 969 41.60 -25.29 1.03
CA VAL A 969 42.66 -24.87 0.10
C VAL A 969 42.35 -23.45 -0.36
N LEU A 970 43.15 -22.48 0.08
CA LEU A 970 43.02 -21.07 -0.31
C LEU A 970 44.00 -20.71 -1.44
N PRO A 971 43.67 -19.75 -2.32
CA PRO A 971 44.57 -19.33 -3.39
C PRO A 971 45.80 -18.56 -2.85
N GLY A 972 46.90 -18.59 -3.61
CA GLY A 972 48.14 -17.85 -3.29
C GLY A 972 49.02 -18.57 -2.26
N VAL A 973 49.68 -17.79 -1.41
CA VAL A 973 50.52 -18.27 -0.29
C VAL A 973 50.08 -17.66 1.03
N ARG A 974 50.46 -18.29 2.16
CA ARG A 974 50.09 -17.84 3.52
C ARG A 974 50.38 -16.36 3.79
N GLY A 975 51.50 -15.84 3.27
CA GLY A 975 51.93 -14.45 3.47
C GLY A 975 50.98 -13.40 2.90
N ASP A 976 50.07 -13.79 2.01
CA ASP A 976 49.08 -12.90 1.40
C ASP A 976 47.85 -12.68 2.30
N TRP A 977 47.66 -13.55 3.29
CA TRP A 977 46.44 -13.63 4.09
C TRP A 977 46.61 -13.06 5.49
N ARG A 978 45.54 -12.45 5.99
CA ARG A 978 45.37 -12.02 7.39
C ARG A 978 44.28 -12.86 8.03
N PHE A 979 44.43 -13.15 9.31
CA PHE A 979 43.51 -14.04 10.03
C PHE A 979 42.90 -13.32 11.23
N ALA A 980 41.60 -13.50 11.43
CA ALA A 980 40.85 -13.03 12.59
C ALA A 980 39.85 -14.09 13.04
N GLU A 981 39.54 -14.13 14.33
CA GLU A 981 38.48 -14.97 14.88
C GLU A 981 37.17 -14.17 14.96
N ASP A 982 36.07 -14.79 14.57
CA ASP A 982 34.71 -14.26 14.70
C ASP A 982 33.77 -15.37 15.19
N GLY A 983 33.68 -15.49 16.52
CA GLY A 983 32.95 -16.59 17.16
C GLY A 983 33.52 -17.95 16.75
N PRO A 984 32.72 -18.86 16.16
CA PRO A 984 33.20 -20.16 15.67
C PRO A 984 33.91 -20.08 14.31
N ARG A 985 33.96 -18.90 13.68
CA ARG A 985 34.52 -18.69 12.34
C ARG A 985 35.97 -18.23 12.42
N LEU A 986 36.83 -18.81 11.59
CA LEU A 986 38.11 -18.23 11.23
C LEU A 986 37.93 -17.41 9.96
N LEU A 987 38.16 -16.11 10.03
CA LEU A 987 38.14 -15.21 8.89
C LEU A 987 39.55 -15.09 8.31
N ALA A 988 39.70 -15.46 7.04
CA ALA A 988 40.92 -15.26 6.26
C ALA A 988 40.68 -14.16 5.22
N SER A 989 41.40 -13.05 5.32
CA SER A 989 41.23 -11.91 4.40
C SER A 989 42.47 -11.68 3.53
N ARG A 990 42.26 -11.41 2.24
CA ARG A 990 43.30 -11.06 1.26
C ARG A 990 42.76 -9.98 0.32
N GLY A 991 43.39 -8.81 0.33
CA GLY A 991 42.88 -7.67 -0.43
C GLY A 991 41.48 -7.27 0.07
N GLY A 992 40.49 -7.22 -0.83
CA GLY A 992 39.08 -6.99 -0.51
C GLY A 992 38.26 -8.25 -0.25
N GLU A 993 38.85 -9.44 -0.39
CA GLU A 993 38.16 -10.71 -0.21
C GLU A 993 38.30 -11.19 1.25
N THR A 994 37.24 -11.76 1.81
CA THR A 994 37.27 -12.45 3.12
C THR A 994 36.60 -13.81 2.99
N VAL A 995 37.36 -14.86 3.29
CA VAL A 995 36.89 -16.25 3.35
C VAL A 995 36.58 -16.60 4.80
N SER A 996 35.39 -17.13 5.05
CA SER A 996 34.96 -17.66 6.36
C SER A 996 35.20 -19.16 6.39
N LEU A 997 35.84 -19.67 7.45
CA LEU A 997 36.06 -21.10 7.66
C LEU A 997 35.45 -21.54 8.99
N VAL A 998 34.66 -22.61 8.94
CA VAL A 998 34.01 -23.24 10.11
C VAL A 998 34.19 -24.75 10.05
N ALA A 999 34.46 -25.37 11.20
CA ALA A 999 34.65 -26.81 11.29
C ALA A 999 35.65 -27.35 10.25
N VAL A 1000 36.74 -26.61 10.05
CA VAL A 1000 37.87 -27.01 9.21
C VAL A 1000 39.07 -27.19 10.14
N GLU A 1001 39.77 -28.31 10.06
CA GLU A 1001 40.91 -28.64 10.93
C GLU A 1001 42.25 -28.22 10.32
N GLU A 1002 42.34 -28.19 8.99
CA GLU A 1002 43.56 -27.84 8.27
C GLU A 1002 43.29 -26.82 7.16
N MET A 1003 44.20 -25.87 6.99
CA MET A 1003 44.22 -24.96 5.87
C MET A 1003 45.57 -25.04 5.16
N VAL A 1004 45.54 -25.12 3.83
CA VAL A 1004 46.72 -25.07 2.96
C VAL A 1004 46.52 -24.00 1.88
N PHE A 1005 47.60 -23.67 1.19
CA PHE A 1005 47.60 -22.65 0.14
C PHE A 1005 47.97 -23.27 -1.21
N ALA A 1006 47.26 -22.91 -2.28
CA ALA A 1006 47.40 -23.53 -3.60
C ALA A 1006 48.84 -23.45 -4.16
N ASP A 1007 49.57 -22.37 -3.87
CA ASP A 1007 50.95 -22.17 -4.34
C ASP A 1007 52.00 -22.67 -3.32
N ALA A 1008 51.56 -23.13 -2.14
CA ALA A 1008 52.40 -23.69 -1.09
C ALA A 1008 51.69 -24.83 -0.33
N PRO A 1009 51.38 -25.96 -1.01
CA PRO A 1009 50.56 -27.04 -0.44
C PRO A 1009 51.20 -27.77 0.74
N ASP A 1010 52.52 -27.62 0.93
CA ASP A 1010 53.26 -28.17 2.08
C ASP A 1010 53.16 -27.28 3.34
N ASP A 1011 52.68 -26.03 3.23
CA ASP A 1011 52.46 -25.11 4.37
C ASP A 1011 51.08 -25.37 5.00
N VAL A 1012 51.01 -26.42 5.83
CA VAL A 1012 49.79 -26.81 6.54
C VAL A 1012 49.62 -25.99 7.80
N VAL A 1013 48.50 -25.26 7.90
CA VAL A 1013 48.12 -24.44 9.05
C VAL A 1013 46.96 -25.12 9.78
N PRO A 1014 47.14 -25.54 11.04
CA PRO A 1014 46.02 -25.97 11.89
C PRO A 1014 45.11 -24.78 12.18
N THR A 1015 43.79 -25.00 12.11
CA THR A 1015 42.76 -23.95 12.27
C THR A 1015 41.94 -24.11 13.55
N ASN A 1016 42.30 -25.08 14.40
CA ASN A 1016 41.63 -25.42 15.66
C ASN A 1016 42.51 -25.30 16.91
#